data_AF-A0A955ZIJ3-F1
#
_entry.id   AF-A0A955ZIJ3-F1
#
_cell.length_a   1.000
_cell.length_b   1.000
_cell.length_c   1.000
_cell.angle_alpha   90.00
_cell.angle_beta   90.00
_cell.angle_gamma   90.00
#
_symmetry.space_group_name_H-M   'P 1'
#
loop_
_entity.id
_entity.type
_entity.pdbx_description
1 polymer ?
#
loop_
_entity_poly.entity_id
_entity_poly.type
_entity_poly.pdbx_seq_one_letter_code
_entity_poly.pdbx_strand_id
1 'polypeptide(L)'
;MMRTRTFVLLSAILSLGLPACGSDDDGGGSGGTAGSGATGGMAGSGGASGSGGMAGMAGSGGMAGSGGMAGATSSFKVKIENVSGSSALPSGVSPTLLVLHTAPNPFFEVGKADPGLGLESVAEDGDPSALVTSLTTAGMTAMAVDTPVGKSSAGPALPGDSFEAVITAHPGDKLSLAAMYGQSNDTFIGDDGSGIALFDGSGAPLAAQDVTSQIALWNAGTERDEAPGFGGSQAPRQAAPNTGPAEGVVAPRTDPTRALPVASAIANVTVSESGGTFTITMENVSKAMGVAMSPISPAFYATHDSSWSLFTLGNTAPAGLENLAEDGDPSMLVTANTGASGIGEVDSAGSLTLPGASLSFSVTPTAAAPMLSFASMVGQTNDTIVGTPPEGVALMDAGTARPAADVQADIMRTLSLWDVGTEMNEAPGVGPNQAPRQAAPNTGPADPNDKVRRYSDTTNDWDATHLSKFAGVTIKNAGGLKFDVTVENVSANTAFVGLISPVAWAIHDATASMFKTGMPASPGLEALAEDGKGTTLLSELSAMSGVMSSGSEGSGPIMPGNSVTFQVTADASHRFLSIASMAVPSNDTFLSLGEGGIALLDGSGAARSDTDIANDVGAQLAAWDAGTEQNQGSALGPDMAGPGLQSGPNMGASEGDGTVRASSSDLWPLPAASSVVKVTIEPM
;
A
#
# COMPACT_ATOMS: atom_id res chain seq x y z
N MET A 1 43.42 30.07 -44.97
CA MET A 1 43.04 29.15 -46.06
C MET A 1 41.61 28.67 -45.80
N MET A 2 40.70 29.15 -46.63
CA MET A 2 39.30 28.74 -46.72
C MET A 2 39.17 27.25 -47.08
N ARG A 3 38.09 26.59 -46.66
CA ARG A 3 37.07 26.04 -47.58
C ARG A 3 35.87 25.46 -46.85
N THR A 4 34.80 26.25 -46.89
CA THR A 4 33.38 25.90 -46.90
C THR A 4 33.07 24.80 -47.92
N ARG A 5 32.11 23.89 -47.63
CA ARG A 5 31.16 23.35 -48.63
C ARG A 5 29.84 22.92 -47.99
N THR A 6 28.82 23.75 -48.24
CA THR A 6 27.40 23.40 -48.30
C THR A 6 27.11 22.63 -49.58
N PHE A 7 26.20 21.65 -49.57
CA PHE A 7 25.36 21.32 -50.74
C PHE A 7 23.98 20.83 -50.31
N VAL A 8 22.97 21.52 -50.84
CA VAL A 8 21.54 21.22 -50.86
C VAL A 8 21.27 20.44 -52.15
N LEU A 9 20.35 19.45 -52.18
CA LEU A 9 19.27 19.35 -53.20
C LEU A 9 18.34 18.12 -53.07
N LEU A 10 17.04 18.44 -53.09
CA LEU A 10 15.97 17.93 -53.99
C LEU A 10 15.13 16.68 -53.64
N SER A 11 13.84 16.95 -53.42
CA SER A 11 12.68 16.05 -53.56
C SER A 11 12.36 15.72 -55.04
N ALA A 12 11.83 14.52 -55.31
CA ALA A 12 10.83 14.28 -56.37
C ALA A 12 10.17 12.88 -56.28
N ILE A 13 8.88 12.90 -55.92
CA ILE A 13 7.70 12.18 -56.45
C ILE A 13 7.94 11.04 -57.46
N LEU A 14 7.33 9.87 -57.21
CA LEU A 14 6.73 9.04 -58.27
C LEU A 14 5.47 8.30 -57.78
N SER A 15 4.35 8.61 -58.43
CA SER A 15 3.03 7.98 -58.31
C SER A 15 2.78 7.04 -59.48
N LEU A 16 2.26 5.82 -59.25
CA LEU A 16 1.70 4.95 -60.30
C LEU A 16 0.51 4.12 -59.77
N GLY A 17 -0.70 4.52 -60.18
CA GLY A 17 -1.69 3.69 -60.90
C GLY A 17 -2.33 2.44 -60.27
N LEU A 18 -3.63 2.55 -59.95
CA LEU A 18 -4.65 1.48 -59.85
C LEU A 18 -4.91 0.79 -61.22
N PRO A 19 -5.58 -0.39 -61.27
CA PRO A 19 -7.05 -0.40 -61.40
C PRO A 19 -7.79 -1.50 -60.59
N ALA A 20 -9.08 -1.23 -60.40
CA ALA A 20 -10.09 -2.03 -59.71
C ALA A 20 -10.67 -3.19 -60.55
N CYS A 21 -11.36 -4.12 -59.86
CA CYS A 21 -12.72 -4.64 -60.13
C CYS A 21 -12.84 -6.16 -59.91
N GLY A 22 -13.90 -6.60 -59.23
CA GLY A 22 -14.27 -8.01 -59.09
C GLY A 22 -15.26 -8.23 -57.95
N SER A 23 -16.54 -8.22 -58.27
CA SER A 23 -17.70 -8.12 -57.39
C SER A 23 -18.32 -9.48 -57.00
N ASP A 24 -19.26 -9.39 -56.05
CA ASP A 24 -20.48 -10.22 -55.90
C ASP A 24 -20.41 -11.61 -55.21
N ASP A 25 -20.92 -11.63 -53.97
CA ASP A 25 -22.29 -12.08 -53.64
C ASP A 25 -22.51 -13.19 -52.60
N ASP A 26 -23.45 -12.83 -51.72
CA ASP A 26 -24.52 -13.61 -51.08
C ASP A 26 -24.31 -14.37 -49.75
N GLY A 27 -25.14 -13.94 -48.78
CA GLY A 27 -26.12 -14.85 -48.20
C GLY A 27 -26.19 -14.88 -46.67
N GLY A 28 -27.05 -14.05 -46.09
CA GLY A 28 -27.29 -13.95 -44.64
C GLY A 28 -28.14 -15.08 -44.02
N GLY A 29 -28.48 -14.92 -42.74
CA GLY A 29 -29.51 -15.73 -42.09
C GLY A 29 -29.40 -15.83 -40.57
N SER A 30 -30.27 -15.09 -39.88
CA SER A 30 -30.47 -15.01 -38.44
C SER A 30 -31.13 -16.23 -37.77
N GLY A 31 -30.86 -16.43 -36.48
CA GLY A 31 -31.91 -16.63 -35.46
C GLY A 31 -32.08 -18.02 -34.82
N GLY A 32 -32.31 -18.03 -33.50
CA GLY A 32 -33.32 -18.90 -32.88
C GLY A 32 -32.89 -20.05 -31.94
N THR A 33 -32.85 -19.75 -30.64
CA THR A 33 -33.51 -20.45 -29.50
C THR A 33 -33.63 -22.00 -29.41
N ALA A 34 -33.21 -22.48 -28.23
CA ALA A 34 -33.88 -23.43 -27.30
C ALA A 34 -34.05 -24.95 -27.62
N GLY A 35 -33.83 -25.77 -26.58
CA GLY A 35 -34.26 -27.18 -26.45
C GLY A 35 -33.21 -28.00 -25.67
N SER A 36 -33.31 -28.19 -24.35
CA SER A 36 -34.11 -29.21 -23.62
C SER A 36 -33.82 -30.67 -24.03
N GLY A 37 -33.44 -31.51 -23.07
CA GLY A 37 -33.41 -32.97 -23.27
C GLY A 37 -32.82 -33.72 -22.09
N ALA A 38 -33.67 -34.14 -21.16
CA ALA A 38 -33.35 -34.91 -19.96
C ALA A 38 -33.27 -36.43 -20.21
N THR A 39 -32.94 -37.16 -19.12
CA THR A 39 -33.11 -38.60 -18.84
C THR A 39 -31.93 -39.49 -19.28
N GLY A 40 -31.43 -40.46 -18.52
CA GLY A 40 -31.84 -41.16 -17.29
C GLY A 40 -31.43 -42.65 -17.43
N GLY A 41 -30.95 -43.32 -16.37
CA GLY A 41 -30.74 -44.78 -16.43
C GLY A 41 -29.85 -45.40 -15.35
N MET A 42 -30.43 -46.32 -14.57
CA MET A 42 -30.01 -46.91 -13.28
C MET A 42 -29.17 -48.21 -13.34
N ALA A 43 -28.64 -48.54 -12.13
CA ALA A 43 -28.41 -49.86 -11.49
C ALA A 43 -27.15 -50.69 -11.87
N GLY A 44 -26.45 -51.39 -10.97
CA GLY A 44 -26.64 -51.69 -9.54
C GLY A 44 -25.58 -52.70 -9.00
N SER A 45 -25.85 -53.24 -7.79
CA SER A 45 -25.11 -54.23 -6.96
C SER A 45 -24.10 -53.62 -5.96
N GLY A 46 -24.01 -53.96 -4.68
CA GLY A 46 -24.66 -54.96 -3.82
C GLY A 46 -23.62 -55.51 -2.82
N GLY A 47 -23.83 -55.40 -1.49
CA GLY A 47 -22.85 -55.94 -0.52
C GLY A 47 -23.11 -55.67 0.98
N ALA A 48 -24.04 -56.43 1.57
CA ALA A 48 -24.09 -57.04 2.91
C ALA A 48 -23.52 -56.37 4.21
N SER A 49 -24.47 -56.10 5.12
CA SER A 49 -24.60 -56.53 6.54
C SER A 49 -23.55 -56.22 7.63
N GLY A 50 -24.02 -55.58 8.71
CA GLY A 50 -23.43 -55.63 10.05
C GLY A 50 -24.33 -54.97 11.09
N SER A 51 -25.05 -55.77 11.86
CA SER A 51 -26.04 -55.39 12.90
C SER A 51 -25.42 -55.08 14.26
N GLY A 52 -25.99 -54.12 14.99
CA GLY A 52 -25.78 -53.94 16.43
C GLY A 52 -26.67 -52.81 16.97
N GLY A 53 -27.82 -53.16 17.53
CA GLY A 53 -28.86 -52.20 17.94
C GLY A 53 -28.73 -51.68 19.38
N MET A 54 -29.56 -50.69 19.71
CA MET A 54 -30.22 -50.60 21.01
C MET A 54 -31.49 -49.72 20.92
N ALA A 55 -32.61 -50.37 21.23
CA ALA A 55 -33.84 -49.92 21.88
C ALA A 55 -34.40 -48.51 21.58
N GLY A 56 -35.57 -48.50 20.93
CA GLY A 56 -36.52 -47.39 21.00
C GLY A 56 -37.37 -47.45 22.28
N MET A 57 -37.82 -46.28 22.72
CA MET A 57 -39.00 -46.15 23.56
C MET A 57 -39.69 -44.83 23.21
N ALA A 58 -40.74 -44.93 22.38
CA ALA A 58 -41.67 -43.86 22.15
C ALA A 58 -42.56 -43.69 23.39
N GLY A 59 -42.55 -42.49 23.96
CA GLY A 59 -43.44 -42.06 25.03
C GLY A 59 -44.05 -40.72 24.65
N SER A 60 -45.30 -40.76 24.22
CA SER A 60 -46.15 -39.61 23.89
C SER A 60 -46.54 -38.82 25.15
N GLY A 61 -46.67 -37.49 24.99
CA GLY A 61 -47.64 -36.71 25.75
C GLY A 61 -47.05 -35.79 26.81
N GLY A 62 -46.82 -34.54 26.41
CA GLY A 62 -46.53 -33.44 27.32
C GLY A 62 -46.18 -32.19 26.53
N MET A 63 -47.20 -31.46 26.07
CA MET A 63 -47.04 -30.05 25.72
C MET A 63 -46.60 -29.30 26.99
N ALA A 64 -45.29 -29.21 27.22
CA ALA A 64 -44.72 -28.22 28.12
C ALA A 64 -44.57 -26.95 27.28
N GLY A 65 -45.31 -25.91 27.65
CA GLY A 65 -45.19 -24.60 27.02
C GLY A 65 -43.75 -24.14 27.02
N SER A 66 -43.34 -23.49 25.93
CA SER A 66 -42.13 -22.68 25.85
C SER A 66 -42.29 -21.46 26.77
N GLY A 67 -42.24 -21.69 28.08
CA GLY A 67 -41.93 -20.63 29.04
C GLY A 67 -40.46 -20.32 28.88
N GLY A 68 -40.14 -19.13 28.37
CA GLY A 68 -38.77 -18.69 28.16
C GLY A 68 -37.93 -18.83 29.42
N MET A 69 -36.70 -19.31 29.25
CA MET A 69 -35.65 -19.02 30.23
C MET A 69 -35.36 -17.51 30.14
N ALA A 70 -36.16 -16.69 30.81
CA ALA A 70 -35.67 -15.41 31.29
C ALA A 70 -34.70 -15.73 32.44
N GLY A 71 -33.48 -16.14 32.09
CA GLY A 71 -32.40 -16.33 33.06
C GLY A 71 -32.09 -15.00 33.75
N ALA A 72 -31.61 -15.04 35.00
CA ALA A 72 -31.17 -13.83 35.69
C ALA A 72 -30.07 -13.14 34.86
N THR A 73 -30.14 -11.82 34.75
CA THR A 73 -29.13 -11.04 34.04
C THR A 73 -27.80 -11.06 34.79
N SER A 74 -26.70 -10.92 34.05
CA SER A 74 -25.35 -10.72 34.60
C SER A 74 -24.73 -9.46 34.01
N SER A 75 -23.93 -8.75 34.81
CA SER A 75 -23.21 -7.57 34.37
C SER A 75 -21.78 -7.93 33.98
N PHE A 76 -21.27 -7.29 32.94
CA PHE A 76 -19.90 -7.48 32.44
C PHE A 76 -19.24 -6.12 32.25
N LYS A 77 -18.00 -5.98 32.69
CA LYS A 77 -17.14 -4.86 32.34
C LYS A 77 -16.42 -5.17 31.04
N VAL A 78 -16.57 -4.31 30.05
CA VAL A 78 -15.85 -4.35 28.76
C VAL A 78 -14.79 -3.26 28.80
N LYS A 79 -13.54 -3.60 28.50
CA LYS A 79 -12.43 -2.66 28.33
C LYS A 79 -11.84 -2.80 26.94
N ILE A 80 -11.71 -1.67 26.23
CA ILE A 80 -11.05 -1.55 24.93
C ILE A 80 -9.86 -0.61 25.11
N GLU A 81 -8.65 -1.14 25.01
CA GLU A 81 -7.40 -0.39 25.18
C GLU A 81 -6.75 -0.13 23.83
N ASN A 82 -6.39 1.12 23.53
CA ASN A 82 -5.64 1.45 22.33
C ASN A 82 -4.15 1.13 22.56
N VAL A 83 -3.68 0.05 21.94
CA VAL A 83 -2.30 -0.43 22.03
C VAL A 83 -1.45 -0.05 20.80
N SER A 84 -1.98 0.80 19.91
CA SER A 84 -1.35 1.16 18.63
C SER A 84 -0.04 1.96 18.73
N GLY A 85 0.39 2.36 19.93
CA GLY A 85 1.58 3.19 20.14
C GLY A 85 2.90 2.56 19.65
N SER A 86 2.93 1.24 19.48
CA SER A 86 4.06 0.48 18.91
C SER A 86 3.72 -0.17 17.56
N SER A 87 2.57 0.14 16.97
CA SER A 87 2.21 -0.33 15.63
C SER A 87 2.91 0.51 14.56
N ALA A 88 2.97 -0.01 13.33
CA ALA A 88 3.51 0.71 12.17
C ALA A 88 2.76 2.02 11.87
N LEU A 89 1.53 2.17 12.35
CA LEU A 89 0.71 3.37 12.16
C LEU A 89 -0.11 3.69 13.42
N PRO A 90 0.48 4.34 14.44
CA PRO A 90 -0.24 4.74 15.64
C PRO A 90 -1.45 5.61 15.30
N SER A 91 -2.61 5.22 15.81
CA SER A 91 -3.90 5.77 15.41
C SER A 91 -4.80 5.98 16.62
N GLY A 92 -5.67 6.98 16.57
CA GLY A 92 -6.74 7.10 17.56
C GLY A 92 -7.79 6.02 17.33
N VAL A 93 -8.42 5.51 18.39
CA VAL A 93 -9.62 4.66 18.30
C VAL A 93 -10.81 5.52 18.64
N SER A 94 -11.81 5.61 17.77
CA SER A 94 -12.95 6.51 17.99
C SER A 94 -13.84 6.04 19.16
N PRO A 95 -14.79 6.89 19.59
CA PRO A 95 -15.96 6.42 20.34
C PRO A 95 -16.52 5.11 19.79
N THR A 96 -16.82 4.17 20.69
CA THR A 96 -17.12 2.78 20.35
C THR A 96 -18.60 2.45 20.56
N LEU A 97 -19.22 1.76 19.61
CA LEU A 97 -20.50 1.06 19.78
C LEU A 97 -20.28 -0.24 20.56
N LEU A 98 -21.16 -0.53 21.52
CA LEU A 98 -21.38 -1.86 22.09
C LEU A 98 -22.84 -2.25 21.89
N VAL A 99 -23.11 -3.47 21.40
CA VAL A 99 -24.48 -3.98 21.22
C VAL A 99 -24.63 -5.43 21.69
N LEU A 100 -25.73 -5.72 22.38
CA LEU A 100 -26.18 -7.05 22.72
C LEU A 100 -27.22 -7.55 21.73
N HIS A 101 -27.02 -8.77 21.24
CA HIS A 101 -27.91 -9.42 20.28
C HIS A 101 -27.90 -10.94 20.43
N THR A 102 -28.94 -11.60 19.93
CA THR A 102 -29.05 -13.06 19.89
C THR A 102 -29.02 -13.62 18.46
N ALA A 103 -29.26 -12.76 17.47
CA ALA A 103 -29.25 -13.11 16.05
C ALA A 103 -27.97 -12.57 15.42
N PRO A 104 -27.32 -13.32 14.50
CA PRO A 104 -26.08 -12.88 13.88
C PRO A 104 -26.29 -11.60 13.06
N ASN A 105 -25.19 -10.90 12.78
CA ASN A 105 -25.10 -9.76 11.87
C ASN A 105 -26.01 -8.59 12.28
N PRO A 106 -25.90 -8.08 13.53
CA PRO A 106 -26.79 -7.06 14.05
C PRO A 106 -26.75 -5.74 13.25
N PHE A 107 -25.61 -5.40 12.64
CA PHE A 107 -25.43 -4.15 11.90
C PHE A 107 -24.65 -4.27 10.59
N PHE A 108 -24.04 -5.41 10.30
CA PHE A 108 -23.37 -5.66 9.01
C PHE A 108 -23.34 -7.15 8.68
N GLU A 109 -23.21 -7.47 7.40
CA GLU A 109 -22.97 -8.84 6.91
C GLU A 109 -21.84 -8.80 5.88
N VAL A 110 -20.84 -9.66 6.06
CA VAL A 110 -19.69 -9.74 5.16
C VAL A 110 -20.13 -10.06 3.73
N GLY A 111 -19.64 -9.28 2.77
CA GLY A 111 -19.97 -9.39 1.35
C GLY A 111 -21.31 -8.76 0.98
N LYS A 112 -21.96 -8.01 1.87
CA LYS A 112 -23.15 -7.20 1.60
C LYS A 112 -22.84 -5.71 1.73
N ALA A 113 -23.56 -4.89 0.98
CA ALA A 113 -23.53 -3.44 1.15
C ALA A 113 -23.99 -3.07 2.57
N ASP A 114 -23.45 -1.98 3.12
CA ASP A 114 -23.92 -1.44 4.40
C ASP A 114 -25.45 -1.26 4.36
N PRO A 115 -26.20 -1.78 5.36
CA PRO A 115 -27.65 -1.64 5.39
C PRO A 115 -28.14 -0.20 5.66
N GLY A 116 -27.25 0.79 5.82
CA GLY A 116 -27.61 2.18 6.11
C GLY A 116 -28.13 2.37 7.53
N LEU A 117 -27.70 1.52 8.47
CA LEU A 117 -28.10 1.61 9.87
C LEU A 117 -27.25 2.62 10.65
N GLY A 118 -26.15 3.12 10.06
CA GLY A 118 -25.22 4.08 10.67
C GLY A 118 -23.80 3.54 10.87
N LEU A 119 -23.44 2.40 10.24
CA LEU A 119 -22.06 1.89 10.26
C LEU A 119 -21.10 2.81 9.50
N GLU A 120 -21.57 3.41 8.41
CA GLU A 120 -20.92 4.52 7.69
C GLU A 120 -20.36 5.56 8.68
N SER A 121 -21.22 6.17 9.49
CA SER A 121 -20.79 7.18 10.48
C SER A 121 -19.79 6.65 11.53
N VAL A 122 -19.76 5.34 11.80
CA VAL A 122 -18.72 4.74 12.66
C VAL A 122 -17.40 4.63 11.92
N ALA A 123 -17.42 4.13 10.69
CA ALA A 123 -16.22 3.84 9.90
C ALA A 123 -15.56 5.09 9.31
N GLU A 124 -16.35 6.15 9.08
CA GLU A 124 -15.93 7.39 8.42
C GLU A 124 -15.70 8.55 9.40
N ASP A 125 -16.57 8.68 10.41
CA ASP A 125 -16.56 9.84 11.32
C ASP A 125 -16.18 9.46 12.77
N GLY A 126 -16.21 8.17 13.09
CA GLY A 126 -16.08 7.70 14.46
C GLY A 126 -17.24 8.07 15.37
N ASP A 127 -18.44 8.32 14.82
CA ASP A 127 -19.66 8.61 15.57
C ASP A 127 -20.64 7.41 15.55
N PRO A 128 -20.79 6.67 16.67
CA PRO A 128 -21.72 5.55 16.76
C PRO A 128 -23.18 5.94 17.00
N SER A 129 -23.52 7.22 17.14
CA SER A 129 -24.84 7.67 17.61
C SER A 129 -26.00 7.23 16.70
N ALA A 130 -25.80 7.30 15.38
CA ALA A 130 -26.79 6.85 14.41
C ALA A 130 -27.03 5.33 14.52
N LEU A 131 -25.96 4.57 14.62
CA LEU A 131 -26.02 3.11 14.72
C LEU A 131 -26.66 2.64 16.03
N VAL A 132 -26.34 3.29 17.16
CA VAL A 132 -27.01 3.06 18.45
C VAL A 132 -28.53 3.28 18.32
N THR A 133 -28.94 4.35 17.65
CA THR A 133 -30.36 4.70 17.46
C THR A 133 -31.09 3.65 16.65
N SER A 134 -30.51 3.22 15.52
CA SER A 134 -31.08 2.18 14.64
C SER A 134 -31.24 0.84 15.37
N LEU A 135 -30.20 0.39 16.08
CA LEU A 135 -30.20 -0.89 16.79
C LEU A 135 -31.17 -0.89 17.98
N THR A 136 -31.26 0.21 18.71
CA THR A 136 -32.23 0.36 19.80
C THR A 136 -33.67 0.35 19.26
N THR A 137 -33.90 0.99 18.11
CA THR A 137 -35.20 0.97 17.42
C THR A 137 -35.58 -0.44 16.96
N ALA A 138 -34.59 -1.25 16.57
CA ALA A 138 -34.76 -2.67 16.25
C ALA A 138 -34.97 -3.57 17.50
N GLY A 139 -34.96 -3.00 18.70
CA GLY A 139 -35.20 -3.72 19.96
C GLY A 139 -33.95 -4.34 20.60
N MET A 140 -32.75 -4.02 20.11
CA MET A 140 -31.49 -4.46 20.70
C MET A 140 -31.05 -3.53 21.84
N THR A 141 -30.15 -4.02 22.70
CA THR A 141 -29.51 -3.17 23.72
C THR A 141 -28.19 -2.66 23.15
N ALA A 142 -28.14 -1.40 22.72
CA ALA A 142 -26.96 -0.76 22.14
C ALA A 142 -26.57 0.51 22.91
N MET A 143 -25.28 0.81 22.99
CA MET A 143 -24.76 2.02 23.63
C MET A 143 -23.45 2.51 22.99
N ALA A 144 -23.19 3.81 23.10
CA ALA A 144 -21.91 4.42 22.76
C ALA A 144 -21.03 4.56 24.01
N VAL A 145 -19.73 4.35 23.86
CA VAL A 145 -18.70 4.64 24.86
C VAL A 145 -17.75 5.66 24.26
N ASP A 146 -17.87 6.92 24.70
CA ASP A 146 -17.31 8.08 23.98
C ASP A 146 -16.18 8.80 24.71
N THR A 147 -15.99 8.52 26.01
CA THR A 147 -15.04 9.23 26.87
C THR A 147 -13.96 8.27 27.34
N PRO A 148 -12.68 8.45 26.95
CA PRO A 148 -11.61 7.58 27.41
C PRO A 148 -11.40 7.69 28.93
N VAL A 149 -10.96 6.59 29.55
CA VAL A 149 -10.70 6.50 30.99
C VAL A 149 -9.74 7.61 31.42
N GLY A 150 -10.14 8.36 32.46
CA GLY A 150 -9.35 9.47 33.01
C GLY A 150 -9.45 10.79 32.23
N LYS A 151 -10.24 10.85 31.14
CA LYS A 151 -10.56 12.09 30.43
C LYS A 151 -11.91 12.65 30.89
N SER A 152 -12.15 13.94 30.63
CA SER A 152 -13.36 14.67 31.05
C SER A 152 -14.31 15.01 29.90
N SER A 153 -13.96 14.64 28.67
CA SER A 153 -14.73 14.95 27.46
C SER A 153 -14.68 13.77 26.50
N ALA A 154 -15.75 13.62 25.73
CA ALA A 154 -15.80 12.66 24.64
C ALA A 154 -14.69 12.92 23.61
N GLY A 155 -14.22 11.86 22.96
CA GLY A 155 -13.18 11.91 21.94
C GLY A 155 -12.49 10.56 21.74
N PRO A 156 -11.56 10.47 20.78
CA PRO A 156 -10.85 9.22 20.51
C PRO A 156 -9.94 8.83 21.69
N ALA A 157 -9.82 7.52 21.93
CA ALA A 157 -8.74 6.98 22.74
C ALA A 157 -7.44 7.07 21.93
N LEU A 158 -6.49 7.90 22.35
CA LEU A 158 -5.15 7.97 21.76
C LEU A 158 -4.31 6.75 22.18
N PRO A 159 -3.14 6.50 21.57
CA PRO A 159 -2.27 5.42 22.01
C PRO A 159 -2.00 5.42 23.52
N GLY A 160 -2.30 4.30 24.20
CA GLY A 160 -2.22 4.13 25.65
C GLY A 160 -3.48 4.51 26.43
N ASP A 161 -4.45 5.19 25.82
CA ASP A 161 -5.77 5.44 26.42
C ASP A 161 -6.69 4.20 26.26
N SER A 162 -7.81 4.16 26.98
CA SER A 162 -8.79 3.07 26.89
C SER A 162 -10.23 3.56 27.09
N PHE A 163 -11.20 2.80 26.59
CA PHE A 163 -12.62 2.92 26.92
C PHE A 163 -13.04 1.80 27.88
N GLU A 164 -13.95 2.10 28.81
CA GLU A 164 -14.55 1.13 29.71
C GLU A 164 -16.08 1.33 29.83
N ALA A 165 -16.84 0.24 29.81
CA ALA A 165 -18.28 0.25 30.00
C ALA A 165 -18.79 -1.00 30.72
N VAL A 166 -19.95 -0.88 31.38
CA VAL A 166 -20.65 -2.01 32.00
C VAL A 166 -21.91 -2.32 31.21
N ILE A 167 -22.00 -3.54 30.69
CA ILE A 167 -23.19 -4.06 29.99
C ILE A 167 -23.92 -5.06 30.89
N THR A 168 -25.25 -5.14 30.76
CA THR A 168 -26.07 -6.13 31.47
C THR A 168 -26.77 -7.01 30.46
N ALA A 169 -26.49 -8.31 30.51
CA ALA A 169 -26.87 -9.28 29.48
C ALA A 169 -27.65 -10.44 30.08
N HIS A 170 -28.50 -11.07 29.26
CA HIS A 170 -29.21 -12.31 29.56
C HIS A 170 -28.47 -13.52 28.99
N PRO A 171 -28.61 -14.71 29.59
CA PRO A 171 -28.13 -15.94 28.98
C PRO A 171 -28.62 -16.09 27.53
N GLY A 172 -27.67 -16.20 26.59
CA GLY A 172 -27.93 -16.26 25.14
C GLY A 172 -27.59 -14.97 24.40
N ASP A 173 -27.46 -13.83 25.10
CA ASP A 173 -26.95 -12.60 24.50
C ASP A 173 -25.47 -12.76 24.12
N LYS A 174 -25.12 -12.15 23.00
CA LYS A 174 -23.76 -11.97 22.50
C LYS A 174 -23.43 -10.49 22.39
N LEU A 175 -22.17 -10.15 22.55
CA LEU A 175 -21.67 -8.79 22.39
C LEU A 175 -21.05 -8.60 21.00
N SER A 176 -21.40 -7.54 20.32
CA SER A 176 -20.62 -7.01 19.19
C SER A 176 -20.18 -5.57 19.45
N LEU A 177 -19.10 -5.16 18.80
CA LEU A 177 -18.57 -3.81 18.91
C LEU A 177 -18.17 -3.23 17.56
N ALA A 178 -18.18 -1.91 17.45
CA ALA A 178 -17.67 -1.19 16.27
C ALA A 178 -17.03 0.13 16.70
N ALA A 179 -15.81 0.40 16.24
CA ALA A 179 -15.12 1.68 16.44
C ALA A 179 -14.28 2.01 15.21
N MET A 180 -14.11 3.27 14.86
CA MET A 180 -13.24 3.68 13.76
C MET A 180 -11.77 3.36 14.06
N TYR A 181 -11.05 2.89 13.05
CA TYR A 181 -9.62 3.07 13.02
C TYR A 181 -9.32 4.52 12.64
N GLY A 182 -9.01 5.41 13.59
CA GLY A 182 -9.10 6.86 13.39
C GLY A 182 -8.18 7.49 12.33
N GLN A 183 -7.26 6.72 11.74
CA GLN A 183 -6.46 7.16 10.60
C GLN A 183 -7.04 6.65 9.27
N SER A 184 -8.17 5.96 9.20
CA SER A 184 -8.84 5.60 7.94
C SER A 184 -9.95 6.58 7.58
N ASN A 185 -10.60 6.35 6.45
CA ASN A 185 -11.87 6.97 6.05
C ASN A 185 -12.99 5.96 5.94
N ASP A 186 -12.72 4.66 5.76
CA ASP A 186 -13.78 3.64 5.71
C ASP A 186 -13.37 2.35 6.41
N THR A 187 -12.74 2.45 7.58
CA THR A 187 -12.28 1.26 8.32
C THR A 187 -12.76 1.28 9.76
N PHE A 188 -13.45 0.21 10.15
CA PHE A 188 -13.87 -0.01 11.51
C PHE A 188 -13.21 -1.27 12.11
N ILE A 189 -13.07 -1.24 13.42
CA ILE A 189 -12.60 -2.29 14.32
C ILE A 189 -13.84 -2.97 14.88
N GLY A 190 -13.98 -4.28 14.72
CA GLY A 190 -15.14 -5.03 15.20
C GLY A 190 -14.99 -6.55 15.15
N ASP A 191 -15.94 -7.27 15.75
CA ASP A 191 -16.07 -8.72 15.54
C ASP A 191 -16.62 -9.04 14.14
N ASP A 192 -16.75 -10.32 13.79
CA ASP A 192 -17.22 -10.78 12.48
C ASP A 192 -18.75 -10.76 12.30
N GLY A 193 -19.48 -10.14 13.23
CA GLY A 193 -20.94 -10.10 13.26
C GLY A 193 -21.58 -11.34 13.89
N SER A 194 -20.82 -12.40 14.18
CA SER A 194 -21.34 -13.58 14.86
C SER A 194 -21.58 -13.35 16.36
N GLY A 195 -20.96 -12.31 16.94
CA GLY A 195 -21.05 -11.91 18.34
C GLY A 195 -20.18 -12.73 19.28
N ILE A 196 -19.56 -12.03 20.22
CA ILE A 196 -18.72 -12.55 21.30
C ILE A 196 -19.61 -13.14 22.40
N ALA A 197 -19.36 -14.40 22.76
CA ALA A 197 -20.13 -15.07 23.81
C ALA A 197 -19.88 -14.46 25.20
N LEU A 198 -20.96 -14.27 25.96
CA LEU A 198 -20.91 -13.82 27.36
C LEU A 198 -21.25 -14.93 28.36
N PHE A 199 -21.94 -15.98 27.91
CA PHE A 199 -22.41 -17.10 28.73
C PHE A 199 -22.01 -18.44 28.10
N ASP A 200 -21.86 -19.46 28.94
CA ASP A 200 -21.69 -20.84 28.49
C ASP A 200 -23.02 -21.49 28.07
N GLY A 201 -22.96 -22.73 27.58
CA GLY A 201 -24.15 -23.48 27.15
C GLY A 201 -25.15 -23.83 28.26
N SER A 202 -24.80 -23.62 29.54
CA SER A 202 -25.70 -23.78 30.69
C SER A 202 -26.35 -22.45 31.11
N GLY A 203 -25.94 -21.33 30.51
CA GLY A 203 -26.39 -19.98 30.86
C GLY A 203 -25.62 -19.36 32.02
N ALA A 204 -24.48 -19.92 32.43
CA ALA A 204 -23.59 -19.30 33.41
C ALA A 204 -22.67 -18.27 32.72
N PRO A 205 -22.41 -17.11 33.33
CA PRO A 205 -21.51 -16.11 32.76
C PRO A 205 -20.09 -16.67 32.63
N LEU A 206 -19.45 -16.40 31.49
CA LEU A 206 -18.08 -16.81 31.24
C LEU A 206 -17.11 -16.05 32.17
N ALA A 207 -15.99 -16.69 32.49
CA ALA A 207 -14.91 -16.05 33.25
C ALA A 207 -14.29 -14.87 32.47
N ALA A 208 -13.46 -14.08 33.15
CA ALA A 208 -12.69 -13.01 32.52
C ALA A 208 -11.96 -13.52 31.27
N GLN A 209 -12.14 -12.83 30.15
CA GLN A 209 -11.67 -13.24 28.84
C GLN A 209 -10.98 -12.08 28.11
N ASP A 210 -9.84 -12.39 27.49
CA ASP A 210 -9.24 -11.57 26.45
C ASP A 210 -9.82 -12.04 25.11
N VAL A 211 -10.55 -11.16 24.45
CA VAL A 211 -11.28 -11.46 23.21
C VAL A 211 -10.66 -10.77 22.01
N THR A 212 -9.44 -10.23 22.15
CA THR A 212 -8.74 -9.49 21.09
C THR A 212 -8.61 -10.28 19.80
N SER A 213 -8.44 -11.60 19.87
CA SER A 213 -8.35 -12.47 18.68
C SER A 213 -9.66 -12.62 17.90
N GLN A 214 -10.78 -12.15 18.45
CA GLN A 214 -12.09 -12.13 17.79
C GLN A 214 -12.37 -10.78 17.11
N ILE A 215 -11.42 -9.84 17.17
CA ILE A 215 -11.54 -8.50 16.61
C ILE A 215 -10.69 -8.39 15.33
N ALA A 216 -11.25 -7.76 14.31
CA ALA A 216 -10.61 -7.50 13.03
C ALA A 216 -10.81 -6.05 12.58
N LEU A 217 -10.07 -5.66 11.55
CA LEU A 217 -10.34 -4.46 10.78
C LEU A 217 -11.25 -4.82 9.60
N TRP A 218 -12.22 -3.96 9.32
CA TRP A 218 -13.24 -4.14 8.30
C TRP A 218 -13.35 -2.88 7.46
N ASN A 219 -13.39 -3.03 6.14
CA ASN A 219 -13.86 -1.99 5.22
C ASN A 219 -15.39 -1.98 5.30
N ALA A 220 -16.03 -0.84 5.59
CA ALA A 220 -17.50 -0.79 5.65
C ALA A 220 -18.15 -0.79 4.26
N GLY A 221 -17.38 -0.49 3.22
CA GLY A 221 -17.79 -0.48 1.83
C GLY A 221 -18.69 0.70 1.50
N THR A 222 -18.66 1.75 2.32
CA THR A 222 -19.48 2.96 2.16
C THR A 222 -18.71 4.07 1.48
N GLU A 223 -17.39 4.11 1.60
CA GLU A 223 -16.50 5.06 0.94
C GLU A 223 -15.32 4.35 0.29
N ARG A 224 -14.81 4.93 -0.79
CA ARG A 224 -13.56 4.46 -1.40
C ARG A 224 -12.44 4.62 -0.40
N ASP A 225 -11.85 3.49 -0.05
CA ASP A 225 -10.67 3.43 0.81
C ASP A 225 -9.53 4.39 0.41
N GLU A 226 -9.13 5.23 1.37
CA GLU A 226 -7.91 6.04 1.31
C GLU A 226 -6.82 5.43 2.20
N ALA A 227 -5.55 5.61 1.83
CA ALA A 227 -4.41 5.11 2.60
C ALA A 227 -4.43 5.67 4.04
N PRO A 228 -4.44 4.82 5.09
CA PRO A 228 -4.65 5.33 6.44
C PRO A 228 -3.55 6.28 6.93
N GLY A 229 -3.93 7.48 7.36
CA GLY A 229 -3.02 8.55 7.78
C GLY A 229 -2.88 9.68 6.75
N PHE A 230 -3.35 9.46 5.53
CA PHE A 230 -2.99 10.26 4.37
C PHE A 230 -4.20 10.86 3.63
N GLY A 231 -5.34 10.19 3.69
CA GLY A 231 -6.56 10.56 2.97
C GLY A 231 -7.24 11.85 3.44
N GLY A 232 -7.84 12.58 2.50
CA GLY A 232 -8.52 13.85 2.75
C GLY A 232 -9.94 13.68 3.29
N SER A 233 -10.53 12.50 3.09
CA SER A 233 -11.83 12.09 3.61
C SER A 233 -11.75 11.45 4.99
N GLN A 234 -10.54 11.23 5.51
CA GLN A 234 -10.34 10.58 6.81
C GLN A 234 -10.78 11.48 7.96
N ALA A 235 -11.39 10.92 9.01
CA ALA A 235 -11.96 11.70 10.13
C ALA A 235 -11.07 12.85 10.67
N PRO A 236 -9.74 12.68 10.87
CA PRO A 236 -8.90 13.77 11.37
C PRO A 236 -8.68 14.92 10.37
N ARG A 237 -8.99 14.70 9.08
CA ARG A 237 -8.61 15.55 7.94
C ARG A 237 -9.80 15.96 7.06
N GLN A 238 -10.96 15.35 7.21
CA GLN A 238 -12.15 15.68 6.43
C GLN A 238 -12.73 17.06 6.74
N ALA A 239 -13.23 17.73 5.70
CA ALA A 239 -13.85 19.04 5.82
C ALA A 239 -15.27 18.97 6.43
N ALA A 240 -15.95 17.85 6.25
CA ALA A 240 -17.26 17.55 6.82
C ALA A 240 -17.45 16.02 6.91
N PRO A 241 -18.36 15.54 7.77
CA PRO A 241 -18.72 14.11 7.83
C PRO A 241 -19.17 13.52 6.49
N ASN A 242 -18.91 12.24 6.28
CA ASN A 242 -19.27 11.44 5.08
C ASN A 242 -18.81 12.08 3.75
N THR A 243 -17.53 12.44 3.65
CA THR A 243 -16.98 13.06 2.43
C THR A 243 -16.27 12.01 1.58
N GLY A 244 -16.77 11.66 0.40
CA GLY A 244 -15.98 10.91 -0.60
C GLY A 244 -16.79 10.05 -1.56
N PRO A 245 -16.15 9.37 -2.54
CA PRO A 245 -16.85 8.52 -3.50
C PRO A 245 -17.29 7.20 -2.86
N ALA A 246 -18.55 6.80 -3.03
CA ALA A 246 -19.05 5.55 -2.46
C ALA A 246 -18.38 4.29 -3.02
N GLU A 247 -18.28 3.25 -2.18
CA GLU A 247 -17.77 1.90 -2.56
C GLU A 247 -18.85 0.79 -2.41
N GLY A 248 -18.42 -0.45 -2.19
CA GLY A 248 -19.16 -1.67 -2.48
C GLY A 248 -19.80 -2.35 -1.27
N VAL A 249 -19.09 -3.31 -0.67
CA VAL A 249 -19.61 -4.23 0.35
C VAL A 249 -18.69 -4.29 1.55
N VAL A 250 -19.25 -4.59 2.72
CA VAL A 250 -18.47 -4.81 3.94
C VAL A 250 -17.55 -6.01 3.74
N ALA A 251 -16.26 -5.83 3.96
CA ALA A 251 -15.25 -6.86 3.75
C ALA A 251 -14.13 -6.76 4.80
N PRO A 252 -13.40 -7.84 5.09
CA PRO A 252 -12.18 -7.75 5.87
C PRO A 252 -11.22 -6.71 5.26
N ARG A 253 -10.71 -5.80 6.09
CA ARG A 253 -9.72 -4.80 5.66
C ARG A 253 -8.33 -5.43 5.68
N THR A 254 -7.99 -6.16 4.62
CA THR A 254 -6.74 -6.93 4.49
C THR A 254 -5.85 -6.47 3.35
N ASP A 255 -6.26 -5.46 2.58
CA ASP A 255 -5.53 -4.96 1.42
C ASP A 255 -4.36 -4.02 1.81
N PRO A 256 -3.28 -3.98 1.00
CA PRO A 256 -2.08 -3.21 1.31
C PRO A 256 -2.27 -1.68 1.16
N THR A 257 -1.40 -0.88 1.80
CA THR A 257 -1.52 0.59 1.79
C THR A 257 -0.94 1.25 0.53
N ARG A 258 -1.78 2.07 -0.13
CA ARG A 258 -1.77 2.47 -1.55
C ARG A 258 -1.24 3.91 -1.84
N ALA A 259 -0.12 4.37 -1.26
CA ALA A 259 0.23 5.80 -1.33
C ALA A 259 1.71 6.15 -1.60
N LEU A 260 1.90 7.24 -2.38
CA LEU A 260 3.07 8.10 -2.26
C LEU A 260 3.20 8.63 -0.81
N PRO A 261 4.40 8.96 -0.33
CA PRO A 261 4.59 9.55 0.99
C PRO A 261 3.80 10.85 1.18
N VAL A 262 3.37 11.17 2.41
CA VAL A 262 2.73 12.48 2.70
C VAL A 262 3.60 13.63 2.20
N ALA A 263 2.97 14.74 1.84
CA ALA A 263 3.68 15.95 1.44
C ALA A 263 4.73 16.42 2.46
N SER A 264 4.51 16.20 3.76
CA SER A 264 5.47 16.52 4.82
C SER A 264 6.70 15.61 4.87
N ALA A 265 6.64 14.44 4.24
CA ALA A 265 7.78 13.55 4.03
C ALA A 265 8.56 13.89 2.75
N ILE A 266 7.98 14.69 1.85
CA ILE A 266 8.65 15.23 0.66
C ILE A 266 9.22 16.61 0.94
N ALA A 267 8.46 17.48 1.59
CA ALA A 267 8.78 18.88 1.79
C ALA A 267 8.51 19.31 3.25
N ASN A 268 9.56 19.73 3.94
CA ASN A 268 9.46 20.43 5.21
C ASN A 268 9.55 21.92 4.97
N VAL A 269 8.51 22.66 5.34
CA VAL A 269 8.43 24.10 5.14
C VAL A 269 8.72 24.82 6.44
N THR A 270 9.70 25.70 6.41
CA THR A 270 9.98 26.65 7.49
C THR A 270 9.62 28.06 7.05
N VAL A 271 9.10 28.85 7.99
CA VAL A 271 8.67 30.22 7.73
C VAL A 271 9.36 31.15 8.71
N SER A 272 9.94 32.23 8.19
CA SER A 272 10.40 33.36 9.00
C SER A 272 9.74 34.64 8.50
N GLU A 273 9.54 35.60 9.39
CA GLU A 273 8.95 36.90 9.07
C GLU A 273 9.88 38.01 9.58
N SER A 274 10.09 39.01 8.74
CA SER A 274 10.83 40.21 9.13
C SER A 274 10.33 41.43 8.34
N GLY A 275 9.72 42.38 9.05
CA GLY A 275 9.32 43.67 8.47
C GLY A 275 8.13 43.58 7.52
N GLY A 276 7.25 42.59 7.71
CA GLY A 276 6.09 42.30 6.87
C GLY A 276 6.39 41.36 5.71
N THR A 277 7.64 40.97 5.50
CA THR A 277 8.05 40.01 4.47
C THR A 277 8.20 38.62 5.09
N PHE A 278 7.55 37.62 4.49
CA PHE A 278 7.70 36.22 4.86
C PHE A 278 8.72 35.56 3.95
N THR A 279 9.72 34.89 4.53
CA THR A 279 10.61 34.00 3.80
C THR A 279 10.17 32.57 4.06
N ILE A 280 9.85 31.87 2.96
CA ILE A 280 9.38 30.49 2.94
C ILE A 280 10.55 29.67 2.44
N THR A 281 11.00 28.72 3.25
CA THR A 281 12.05 27.78 2.89
C THR A 281 11.44 26.39 2.86
N MET A 282 11.42 25.79 1.67
CA MET A 282 11.00 24.40 1.49
C MET A 282 12.25 23.54 1.38
N GLU A 283 12.51 22.76 2.41
CA GLU A 283 13.51 21.70 2.38
C GLU A 283 12.89 20.45 1.78
N ASN A 284 13.52 19.90 0.74
CA ASN A 284 13.17 18.58 0.27
C ASN A 284 13.67 17.55 1.30
N VAL A 285 12.80 17.08 2.18
CA VAL A 285 13.14 16.11 3.24
C VAL A 285 12.97 14.66 2.81
N SER A 286 12.69 14.41 1.53
CA SER A 286 12.59 13.06 0.97
C SER A 286 13.88 12.25 1.07
N LYS A 287 14.98 12.84 1.57
CA LYS A 287 16.23 12.14 1.86
C LYS A 287 16.04 11.02 2.89
N ALA A 288 15.06 11.15 3.78
CA ALA A 288 14.70 10.08 4.71
C ALA A 288 13.88 8.95 4.04
N MET A 289 13.64 9.02 2.72
CA MET A 289 12.72 8.14 1.99
C MET A 289 13.40 7.19 1.00
N GLY A 290 14.72 6.98 1.07
CA GLY A 290 15.28 5.84 0.36
C GLY A 290 15.31 5.99 -1.15
N VAL A 291 14.77 4.97 -1.81
CA VAL A 291 14.60 4.94 -3.27
C VAL A 291 13.42 5.78 -3.76
N ALA A 292 12.53 6.23 -2.87
CA ALA A 292 11.42 7.17 -3.16
C ALA A 292 11.85 8.64 -2.99
N MET A 293 13.16 8.89 -3.02
CA MET A 293 13.80 10.20 -3.04
C MET A 293 13.43 10.94 -4.33
N SER A 294 12.31 11.67 -4.29
CA SER A 294 11.89 12.51 -5.41
C SER A 294 12.56 13.88 -5.32
N PRO A 295 13.32 14.33 -6.34
CA PRO A 295 13.63 15.75 -6.42
C PRO A 295 12.32 16.53 -6.60
N ILE A 296 12.26 17.76 -6.12
CA ILE A 296 11.12 18.64 -6.41
C ILE A 296 11.55 19.68 -7.44
N SER A 297 10.66 20.04 -8.36
CA SER A 297 10.97 21.04 -9.39
C SER A 297 11.15 22.44 -8.78
N PRO A 298 11.56 23.45 -9.58
CA PRO A 298 11.30 24.83 -9.21
C PRO A 298 9.84 25.02 -8.77
N ALA A 299 9.63 25.79 -7.71
CA ALA A 299 8.30 26.05 -7.20
C ALA A 299 7.68 27.26 -7.91
N PHE A 300 6.41 27.16 -8.30
CA PHE A 300 5.57 28.33 -8.54
C PHE A 300 5.10 28.89 -7.19
N TYR A 301 5.01 30.21 -7.04
CA TYR A 301 4.35 30.84 -5.91
C TYR A 301 3.60 32.12 -6.31
N ALA A 302 2.51 32.40 -5.60
CA ALA A 302 1.76 33.63 -5.74
C ALA A 302 1.10 34.06 -4.43
N THR A 303 1.03 35.38 -4.20
CA THR A 303 0.11 35.97 -3.22
C THR A 303 -1.19 36.37 -3.91
N HIS A 304 -2.34 36.22 -3.24
CA HIS A 304 -3.64 36.47 -3.86
C HIS A 304 -4.75 36.78 -2.86
N ASP A 305 -5.89 37.24 -3.37
CA ASP A 305 -7.16 37.33 -2.65
C ASP A 305 -8.02 36.06 -2.86
N SER A 306 -9.21 36.05 -2.25
CA SER A 306 -10.13 34.91 -2.30
C SER A 306 -10.83 34.71 -3.65
N SER A 307 -10.62 35.60 -4.63
CA SER A 307 -11.20 35.45 -5.97
C SER A 307 -10.35 34.58 -6.90
N TRP A 308 -9.11 34.30 -6.50
CA TRP A 308 -8.17 33.45 -7.24
C TRP A 308 -7.80 32.20 -6.43
N SER A 309 -7.56 31.10 -7.16
CA SER A 309 -7.00 29.84 -6.64
C SER A 309 -6.07 29.26 -7.70
N LEU A 310 -5.05 28.51 -7.28
CA LEU A 310 -4.09 27.89 -8.21
C LEU A 310 -4.77 26.83 -9.10
N PHE A 311 -5.71 26.10 -8.52
CA PHE A 311 -6.57 25.13 -9.18
C PHE A 311 -7.89 25.03 -8.43
N THR A 312 -8.87 24.34 -9.04
CA THR A 312 -10.14 23.99 -8.40
C THR A 312 -10.27 22.47 -8.40
N LEU A 313 -10.57 21.87 -7.25
CA LEU A 313 -10.76 20.43 -7.14
C LEU A 313 -11.90 19.94 -8.02
N GLY A 314 -11.70 18.79 -8.67
CA GLY A 314 -12.69 18.18 -9.56
C GLY A 314 -12.83 18.87 -10.93
N ASN A 315 -12.02 19.91 -11.21
CA ASN A 315 -11.93 20.54 -12.52
C ASN A 315 -10.63 20.12 -13.23
N THR A 316 -10.63 20.26 -14.56
CA THR A 316 -9.43 20.04 -15.38
C THR A 316 -8.37 21.08 -15.05
N ALA A 317 -7.11 20.65 -15.00
CA ALA A 317 -5.99 21.53 -14.71
C ALA A 317 -5.82 22.65 -15.76
N PRO A 318 -5.39 23.86 -15.36
CA PRO A 318 -4.95 24.85 -16.33
C PRO A 318 -3.63 24.39 -16.97
N ALA A 319 -3.42 24.73 -18.24
CA ALA A 319 -2.24 24.28 -19.01
C ALA A 319 -0.88 24.62 -18.35
N GLY A 320 -0.82 25.69 -17.55
CA GLY A 320 0.40 25.99 -16.79
C GLY A 320 0.66 24.97 -15.67
N LEU A 321 -0.39 24.45 -15.04
CA LEU A 321 -0.28 23.47 -13.95
C LEU A 321 0.08 22.09 -14.49
N GLU A 322 -0.46 21.70 -15.65
CA GLU A 322 0.00 20.55 -16.44
C GLU A 322 1.52 20.64 -16.68
N ASN A 323 1.98 21.74 -17.27
CA ASN A 323 3.41 21.97 -17.55
C ASN A 323 4.29 21.96 -16.29
N LEU A 324 3.76 22.41 -15.15
CA LEU A 324 4.47 22.26 -13.87
C LEU A 324 4.49 20.80 -13.42
N ALA A 325 3.38 20.09 -13.51
CA ALA A 325 3.22 18.74 -12.98
C ALA A 325 3.91 17.66 -13.80
N GLU A 326 4.12 17.89 -15.10
CA GLU A 326 4.73 16.93 -16.03
C GLU A 326 6.21 17.24 -16.29
N ASP A 327 6.56 18.52 -16.43
CA ASP A 327 7.92 18.93 -16.79
C ASP A 327 8.69 19.60 -15.65
N GLY A 328 8.01 19.92 -14.56
CA GLY A 328 8.59 20.73 -13.50
C GLY A 328 8.86 22.18 -13.90
N ASP A 329 8.20 22.70 -14.95
CA ASP A 329 8.41 24.06 -15.43
C ASP A 329 7.23 24.99 -15.04
N PRO A 330 7.41 25.90 -14.05
CA PRO A 330 6.39 26.85 -13.64
C PRO A 330 6.25 28.07 -14.57
N SER A 331 7.08 28.22 -15.61
CA SER A 331 7.17 29.45 -16.41
C SER A 331 5.85 29.89 -17.05
N MET A 332 5.05 28.92 -17.49
CA MET A 332 3.71 29.17 -18.02
C MET A 332 2.73 29.66 -16.96
N LEU A 333 2.77 29.09 -15.75
CA LEU A 333 1.95 29.59 -14.62
C LEU A 333 2.33 31.02 -14.24
N VAL A 334 3.62 31.32 -14.16
CA VAL A 334 4.10 32.68 -13.84
C VAL A 334 3.61 33.67 -14.90
N THR A 335 3.77 33.34 -16.18
CA THR A 335 3.34 34.20 -17.29
C THR A 335 1.84 34.44 -17.29
N ALA A 336 1.04 33.38 -17.06
CA ALA A 336 -0.42 33.48 -17.06
C ALA A 336 -0.98 34.32 -15.90
N ASN A 337 -0.28 34.34 -14.77
CA ASN A 337 -0.76 34.99 -13.54
C ASN A 337 -0.13 36.37 -13.29
N THR A 338 0.92 36.75 -14.04
CA THR A 338 1.54 38.08 -13.93
C THR A 338 0.55 39.19 -14.32
N GLY A 339 0.16 40.01 -13.33
CA GLY A 339 -0.77 41.12 -13.53
C GLY A 339 -2.24 40.71 -13.67
N ALA A 340 -2.59 39.45 -13.37
CA ALA A 340 -3.98 39.01 -13.32
C ALA A 340 -4.73 39.61 -12.13
N SER A 341 -6.05 39.73 -12.26
CA SER A 341 -6.90 40.26 -11.19
C SER A 341 -6.87 39.34 -9.97
N GLY A 342 -6.82 39.92 -8.77
CA GLY A 342 -6.83 39.18 -7.51
C GLY A 342 -5.48 38.56 -7.14
N ILE A 343 -4.43 38.75 -7.94
CA ILE A 343 -3.07 38.26 -7.67
C ILE A 343 -2.16 39.45 -7.32
N GLY A 344 -1.32 39.26 -6.30
CA GLY A 344 -0.26 40.17 -5.91
C GLY A 344 1.07 39.79 -6.55
N GLU A 345 2.07 39.50 -5.71
CA GLU A 345 3.36 38.96 -6.13
C GLU A 345 3.19 37.56 -6.73
N VAL A 346 3.83 37.28 -7.86
CA VAL A 346 3.87 35.96 -8.51
C VAL A 346 5.23 35.76 -9.17
N ASP A 347 5.85 34.62 -8.94
CA ASP A 347 7.11 34.24 -9.56
C ASP A 347 7.36 32.73 -9.40
N SER A 348 8.55 32.29 -9.80
CA SER A 348 9.08 30.96 -9.55
C SER A 348 10.33 31.02 -8.66
N ALA A 349 10.61 29.93 -7.96
CA ALA A 349 11.70 29.84 -7.01
C ALA A 349 12.51 28.56 -7.17
N GLY A 350 13.83 28.73 -7.08
CA GLY A 350 14.78 27.62 -7.08
C GLY A 350 15.07 27.02 -8.45
N SER A 351 15.86 25.96 -8.41
CA SER A 351 16.09 25.02 -9.50
C SER A 351 15.51 23.66 -9.10
N LEU A 352 15.77 22.61 -9.86
CA LEU A 352 15.58 21.24 -9.39
C LEU A 352 16.21 21.10 -7.99
N THR A 353 15.39 20.79 -6.99
CA THR A 353 15.77 20.74 -5.58
C THR A 353 15.87 19.28 -5.18
N LEU A 354 17.11 18.81 -5.11
CA LEU A 354 17.43 17.44 -4.73
C LEU A 354 17.08 17.19 -3.25
N PRO A 355 16.89 15.93 -2.84
CA PRO A 355 16.68 15.59 -1.45
C PRO A 355 17.81 16.08 -0.53
N GLY A 356 17.44 16.67 0.60
CA GLY A 356 18.32 17.36 1.55
C GLY A 356 18.74 18.77 1.13
N ALA A 357 18.33 19.24 -0.05
CA ALA A 357 18.47 20.64 -0.45
C ALA A 357 17.19 21.42 -0.14
N SER A 358 17.29 22.74 -0.16
CA SER A 358 16.14 23.62 0.03
C SER A 358 16.03 24.61 -1.13
N LEU A 359 14.79 24.94 -1.48
CA LEU A 359 14.47 26.15 -2.21
C LEU A 359 13.90 27.19 -1.24
N SER A 360 14.01 28.45 -1.60
CA SER A 360 13.43 29.52 -0.79
C SER A 360 12.95 30.66 -1.66
N PHE A 361 11.87 31.29 -1.23
CA PHE A 361 11.34 32.51 -1.80
C PHE A 361 10.85 33.42 -0.68
N SER A 362 10.65 34.69 -1.01
CA SER A 362 10.11 35.67 -0.06
C SER A 362 8.95 36.40 -0.69
N VAL A 363 7.92 36.63 0.11
CA VAL A 363 6.73 37.37 -0.30
C VAL A 363 6.38 38.45 0.69
N THR A 364 5.89 39.58 0.19
CA THR A 364 5.37 40.67 1.04
C THR A 364 3.85 40.79 0.84
N PRO A 365 3.05 40.08 1.65
CA PRO A 365 1.59 40.12 1.49
C PRO A 365 1.04 41.52 1.72
N THR A 366 -0.09 41.80 1.07
CA THR A 366 -0.83 43.06 1.25
C THR A 366 -2.27 42.75 1.64
N ALA A 367 -2.99 43.76 2.15
CA ALA A 367 -4.42 43.60 2.43
C ALA A 367 -5.25 43.22 1.18
N ALA A 368 -4.75 43.49 -0.03
CA ALA A 368 -5.38 43.11 -1.29
C ALA A 368 -4.92 41.74 -1.82
N ALA A 369 -3.86 41.15 -1.26
CA ALA A 369 -3.37 39.82 -1.60
C ALA A 369 -2.81 39.13 -0.34
N PRO A 370 -3.69 38.76 0.63
CA PRO A 370 -3.27 38.27 1.93
C PRO A 370 -2.95 36.77 1.99
N MET A 371 -3.31 36.01 0.96
CA MET A 371 -3.12 34.55 0.88
C MET A 371 -1.84 34.21 0.13
N LEU A 372 -1.24 33.05 0.41
CA LEU A 372 -0.12 32.46 -0.31
C LEU A 372 -0.54 31.11 -0.90
N SER A 373 -0.31 30.91 -2.19
CA SER A 373 -0.32 29.60 -2.84
C SER A 373 1.05 29.29 -3.42
N PHE A 374 1.49 28.03 -3.32
CA PHE A 374 2.67 27.55 -4.02
C PHE A 374 2.52 26.07 -4.40
N ALA A 375 3.22 25.65 -5.45
CA ALA A 375 3.29 24.27 -5.88
C ALA A 375 4.64 23.96 -6.54
N SER A 376 5.06 22.72 -6.46
CA SER A 376 6.24 22.17 -7.13
C SER A 376 5.93 20.74 -7.57
N MET A 377 6.46 20.31 -8.71
CA MET A 377 6.37 18.91 -9.16
C MET A 377 7.05 18.00 -8.15
N VAL A 378 6.44 16.85 -7.87
CA VAL A 378 7.16 15.73 -7.29
C VAL A 378 7.86 15.00 -8.44
N GLY A 379 9.18 15.12 -8.52
CA GLY A 379 9.94 14.52 -9.60
C GLY A 379 9.84 12.99 -9.62
N GLN A 380 10.04 12.42 -10.80
CA GLN A 380 9.79 11.00 -11.08
C GLN A 380 8.33 10.58 -10.87
N THR A 381 7.41 11.53 -10.90
CA THR A 381 6.00 11.28 -11.21
C THR A 381 5.73 11.81 -12.61
N ASN A 382 4.55 11.50 -13.14
CA ASN A 382 4.11 11.98 -14.44
C ASN A 382 3.26 13.24 -14.30
N ASP A 383 2.38 13.36 -13.31
CA ASP A 383 1.53 14.55 -13.17
C ASP A 383 1.20 14.91 -11.71
N THR A 384 2.14 14.66 -10.78
CA THR A 384 1.95 14.94 -9.36
C THR A 384 2.70 16.18 -8.89
N ILE A 385 2.01 17.01 -8.10
CA ILE A 385 2.58 18.19 -7.43
C ILE A 385 2.48 18.08 -5.91
N VAL A 386 3.44 18.69 -5.21
CA VAL A 386 3.34 19.05 -3.80
C VAL A 386 3.01 20.54 -3.69
N GLY A 387 1.97 20.90 -2.94
CA GLY A 387 1.53 22.28 -2.87
C GLY A 387 0.47 22.59 -1.81
N THR A 388 0.18 23.88 -1.67
CA THR A 388 -0.89 24.41 -0.81
C THR A 388 -2.27 23.96 -1.32
N PRO A 389 -3.32 24.01 -0.47
CA PRO A 389 -4.69 23.79 -0.92
C PRO A 389 -5.17 24.89 -1.89
N PRO A 390 -6.27 24.67 -2.63
CA PRO A 390 -6.83 25.63 -3.59
C PRO A 390 -6.96 27.06 -3.06
N GLU A 391 -7.42 27.21 -1.82
CA GLU A 391 -7.65 28.49 -1.15
C GLU A 391 -6.37 29.20 -0.70
N GLY A 392 -5.22 28.52 -0.71
CA GLY A 392 -3.95 29.02 -0.19
C GLY A 392 -3.91 29.11 1.35
N VAL A 393 -2.81 29.66 1.88
CA VAL A 393 -2.60 29.88 3.31
C VAL A 393 -2.58 31.37 3.60
N ALA A 394 -3.38 31.83 4.57
CA ALA A 394 -3.40 33.23 4.97
C ALA A 394 -2.07 33.65 5.60
N LEU A 395 -1.44 34.71 5.09
CA LEU A 395 -0.26 35.36 5.66
C LEU A 395 -0.61 36.56 6.54
N MET A 396 -1.81 37.13 6.36
CA MET A 396 -2.30 38.28 7.13
C MET A 396 -3.62 37.96 7.84
N ASP A 397 -3.82 38.56 9.01
CA ASP A 397 -5.09 38.59 9.73
C ASP A 397 -5.45 40.04 10.10
N ALA A 398 -6.68 40.44 9.81
CA ALA A 398 -7.19 41.80 10.03
C ALA A 398 -6.23 42.93 9.55
N GLY A 399 -5.52 42.71 8.44
CA GLY A 399 -4.58 43.68 7.87
C GLY A 399 -3.20 43.73 8.54
N THR A 400 -2.91 42.80 9.45
CA THR A 400 -1.59 42.65 10.10
C THR A 400 -0.96 41.33 9.69
N ALA A 401 0.37 41.27 9.57
CA ALA A 401 1.10 40.02 9.33
C ALA A 401 0.85 39.03 10.48
N ARG A 402 0.58 37.77 10.13
CA ARG A 402 0.43 36.69 11.12
C ARG A 402 1.78 36.29 11.70
N PRO A 403 1.83 35.73 12.92
CA PRO A 403 3.06 35.13 13.44
C PRO A 403 3.58 34.02 12.50
N ALA A 404 4.87 34.04 12.19
CA ALA A 404 5.50 33.08 11.27
C ALA A 404 5.29 31.62 11.70
N ALA A 405 5.29 31.34 13.01
CA ALA A 405 5.05 30.00 13.54
C ALA A 405 3.64 29.46 13.23
N ASP A 406 2.62 30.32 13.26
CA ASP A 406 1.24 29.94 12.96
C ASP A 406 1.08 29.68 11.46
N VAL A 407 1.69 30.53 10.62
CA VAL A 407 1.73 30.34 9.16
C VAL A 407 2.46 29.04 8.81
N GLN A 408 3.59 28.76 9.44
CA GLN A 408 4.33 27.51 9.26
C GLN A 408 3.48 26.30 9.63
N ALA A 409 2.80 26.34 10.78
CA ALA A 409 1.93 25.26 11.23
C ALA A 409 0.77 25.02 10.24
N ASP A 410 0.16 26.09 9.73
CA ASP A 410 -0.90 25.99 8.72
C ASP A 410 -0.40 25.42 7.39
N ILE A 411 0.77 25.87 6.90
CA ILE A 411 1.37 25.30 5.70
C ILE A 411 1.64 23.81 5.91
N MET A 412 2.33 23.44 6.98
CA MET A 412 2.66 22.03 7.25
C MET A 412 1.43 21.15 7.47
N ARG A 413 0.32 21.72 7.96
CA ARG A 413 -0.96 21.02 8.13
C ARG A 413 -1.72 20.83 6.81
N THR A 414 -1.59 21.75 5.87
CA THR A 414 -2.41 21.80 4.65
C THR A 414 -1.67 21.39 3.38
N LEU A 415 -0.34 21.33 3.42
CA LEU A 415 0.49 20.86 2.33
C LEU A 415 0.07 19.45 1.90
N SER A 416 -0.17 19.27 0.61
CA SER A 416 -0.76 18.04 0.07
C SER A 416 -0.10 17.64 -1.24
N LEU A 417 -0.26 16.36 -1.60
CA LEU A 417 0.04 15.86 -2.94
C LEU A 417 -1.22 15.87 -3.80
N TRP A 418 -1.08 16.39 -5.00
CA TRP A 418 -2.17 16.51 -5.96
C TRP A 418 -1.77 15.84 -7.26
N ASP A 419 -2.66 15.00 -7.74
CA ASP A 419 -2.67 14.45 -9.10
C ASP A 419 -3.39 15.47 -9.98
N VAL A 420 -2.71 15.94 -11.01
CA VAL A 420 -3.19 17.02 -11.87
C VAL A 420 -4.16 16.50 -12.93
N GLY A 421 -4.23 15.17 -13.12
CA GLY A 421 -5.18 14.47 -13.96
C GLY A 421 -4.94 14.72 -15.43
N THR A 422 -3.68 14.89 -15.83
CA THR A 422 -3.32 15.20 -17.22
C THR A 422 -2.70 14.01 -17.92
N GLU A 423 -2.01 13.15 -17.17
CA GLU A 423 -1.44 11.90 -17.67
C GLU A 423 -1.84 10.72 -16.78
N MET A 424 -2.13 9.59 -17.40
CA MET A 424 -2.44 8.36 -16.68
C MET A 424 -1.29 8.04 -15.74
N ASN A 425 -1.60 8.03 -14.44
CA ASN A 425 -0.63 7.75 -13.39
C ASN A 425 0.27 6.57 -13.74
N GLU A 426 1.57 6.80 -13.58
CA GLU A 426 2.58 5.77 -13.66
C GLU A 426 3.23 5.63 -12.29
N ALA A 427 3.61 4.39 -11.94
CA ALA A 427 4.31 4.10 -10.70
C ALA A 427 5.52 5.06 -10.54
N PRO A 428 5.59 5.85 -9.46
CA PRO A 428 6.65 6.83 -9.27
C PRO A 428 8.04 6.20 -9.37
N GLY A 429 8.97 6.84 -10.07
CA GLY A 429 10.34 6.31 -10.24
C GLY A 429 10.49 5.30 -11.38
N VAL A 430 9.40 4.86 -11.99
CA VAL A 430 9.36 3.73 -12.93
C VAL A 430 9.06 4.15 -14.35
N GLY A 431 8.00 4.94 -14.48
CA GLY A 431 7.29 5.12 -15.72
C GLY A 431 8.12 5.73 -16.85
N PRO A 432 7.94 5.29 -18.10
CA PRO A 432 8.64 5.85 -19.25
C PRO A 432 8.25 7.30 -19.54
N ASN A 433 7.11 7.75 -19.01
CA ASN A 433 6.50 9.05 -19.28
C ASN A 433 6.79 10.08 -18.17
N GLN A 434 7.72 9.77 -17.28
CA GLN A 434 8.09 10.63 -16.16
C GLN A 434 9.41 11.34 -16.44
N ALA A 435 9.57 12.60 -16.02
CA ALA A 435 10.88 13.25 -16.03
C ALA A 435 11.88 12.51 -15.09
N PRO A 436 13.14 12.23 -15.51
CA PRO A 436 13.79 12.61 -16.77
C PRO A 436 13.75 11.52 -17.87
N ARG A 437 12.97 10.45 -17.70
CA ARG A 437 12.89 9.29 -18.62
C ARG A 437 12.03 9.54 -19.85
N GLN A 438 11.11 10.50 -19.79
CA GLN A 438 10.25 10.88 -20.89
C GLN A 438 11.02 11.30 -22.16
N ALA A 439 10.54 10.86 -23.32
CA ALA A 439 11.19 11.13 -24.60
C ALA A 439 10.99 12.58 -25.07
N ALA A 440 9.93 13.23 -24.60
CA ALA A 440 9.58 14.63 -24.76
C ALA A 440 8.63 15.04 -23.61
N PRO A 441 8.35 16.34 -23.41
CA PRO A 441 7.24 16.79 -22.59
C PRO A 441 5.91 16.14 -22.96
N ASN A 442 5.06 15.90 -21.96
CA ASN A 442 3.67 15.45 -22.09
C ASN A 442 3.56 14.17 -22.95
N THR A 443 4.49 13.24 -22.75
CA THR A 443 4.44 11.95 -23.41
C THR A 443 3.79 10.97 -22.46
N GLY A 444 2.53 10.58 -22.68
CA GLY A 444 1.85 9.57 -21.87
C GLY A 444 0.40 9.36 -22.34
N PRO A 445 -0.26 8.23 -22.02
CA PRO A 445 -1.71 8.12 -22.20
C PRO A 445 -2.40 9.15 -21.32
N ALA A 446 -3.45 9.81 -21.82
CA ALA A 446 -4.24 10.74 -21.00
C ALA A 446 -4.86 10.01 -19.81
N ASP A 447 -4.94 10.70 -18.66
CA ASP A 447 -5.60 10.15 -17.49
C ASP A 447 -7.08 9.87 -17.79
N PRO A 448 -7.61 8.66 -17.51
CA PRO A 448 -9.03 8.38 -17.60
C PRO A 448 -9.92 9.30 -16.75
N ASN A 449 -9.36 9.86 -15.67
CA ASN A 449 -9.91 10.92 -14.84
C ASN A 449 -9.11 12.22 -15.08
N ASP A 450 -9.66 13.12 -15.88
CA ASP A 450 -8.97 14.33 -16.33
C ASP A 450 -9.01 15.50 -15.32
N LYS A 451 -9.23 15.21 -14.03
CA LYS A 451 -9.53 16.20 -12.98
C LYS A 451 -8.43 16.26 -11.93
N VAL A 452 -8.11 17.48 -11.50
CA VAL A 452 -7.22 17.72 -10.36
C VAL A 452 -7.85 17.16 -9.10
N ARG A 453 -7.10 16.32 -8.38
CA ARG A 453 -7.55 15.56 -7.21
C ARG A 453 -6.40 15.28 -6.27
N ARG A 454 -6.71 14.79 -5.06
CA ARG A 454 -5.68 14.21 -4.18
C ARG A 454 -5.06 13.01 -4.88
N TYR A 455 -3.74 12.86 -4.81
CA TYR A 455 -3.06 11.71 -5.37
C TYR A 455 -3.50 10.41 -4.67
N SER A 456 -3.91 9.40 -5.45
CA SER A 456 -4.36 8.08 -4.98
C SER A 456 -4.36 7.08 -6.15
N ASP A 457 -3.46 6.09 -6.18
CA ASP A 457 -3.31 5.15 -7.31
C ASP A 457 -3.17 3.66 -6.89
N THR A 458 -4.00 2.81 -7.49
CA THR A 458 -4.08 1.35 -7.33
C THR A 458 -3.13 0.55 -8.24
N THR A 459 -2.43 1.17 -9.20
CA THR A 459 -1.49 0.46 -10.10
C THR A 459 -0.19 0.03 -9.41
N ASN A 460 -0.02 0.35 -8.12
CA ASN A 460 1.17 0.08 -7.30
C ASN A 460 1.06 -1.20 -6.43
N ASP A 461 0.04 -2.05 -6.66
CA ASP A 461 -0.21 -3.26 -5.86
C ASP A 461 0.77 -4.41 -6.20
N TRP A 462 1.36 -5.02 -5.16
CA TRP A 462 2.32 -6.14 -5.28
C TRP A 462 1.67 -7.44 -4.78
N ASP A 463 0.94 -8.15 -5.65
CA ASP A 463 0.47 -9.51 -5.35
C ASP A 463 1.56 -10.56 -5.64
N ALA A 464 1.49 -11.70 -4.95
CA ALA A 464 2.47 -12.80 -4.98
C ALA A 464 2.73 -13.43 -6.37
N THR A 465 1.95 -13.11 -7.40
CA THR A 465 2.09 -13.64 -8.77
C THR A 465 3.08 -12.84 -9.64
N HIS A 466 3.74 -11.81 -9.11
CA HIS A 466 4.50 -10.82 -9.91
C HIS A 466 6.03 -10.85 -9.79
N LEU A 467 6.65 -11.80 -9.09
CA LEU A 467 8.11 -11.81 -8.88
C LEU A 467 8.95 -12.14 -10.12
N SER A 468 8.36 -12.84 -11.10
CA SER A 468 8.92 -12.96 -12.46
C SER A 468 9.02 -11.62 -13.19
N LYS A 469 8.41 -10.56 -12.64
CA LYS A 469 8.49 -9.19 -13.13
C LYS A 469 9.50 -8.32 -12.35
N PHE A 470 10.08 -8.77 -11.24
CA PHE A 470 11.13 -8.01 -10.53
C PHE A 470 12.55 -8.42 -10.97
N ALA A 471 12.78 -9.73 -11.11
CA ALA A 471 14.04 -10.28 -11.61
C ALA A 471 13.83 -11.34 -12.70
N GLY A 472 14.67 -11.28 -13.73
CA GLY A 472 14.82 -12.34 -14.74
C GLY A 472 16.14 -13.06 -14.53
N VAL A 473 16.13 -14.39 -14.52
CA VAL A 473 17.36 -15.20 -14.50
C VAL A 473 17.41 -16.02 -15.79
N THR A 474 18.49 -15.87 -16.54
CA THR A 474 18.77 -16.67 -17.74
C THR A 474 20.08 -17.40 -17.55
N ILE A 475 20.07 -18.71 -17.75
CA ILE A 475 21.26 -19.55 -17.68
C ILE A 475 21.40 -20.27 -19.02
N LYS A 476 22.54 -20.09 -19.70
CA LYS A 476 22.82 -20.72 -21.00
C LYS A 476 24.13 -21.48 -20.97
N ASN A 477 24.16 -22.65 -21.60
CA ASN A 477 25.41 -23.40 -21.74
C ASN A 477 26.39 -22.66 -22.67
N ALA A 478 27.53 -22.26 -22.12
CA ALA A 478 28.61 -21.57 -22.84
C ALA A 478 29.63 -22.54 -23.48
N GLY A 479 29.31 -23.84 -23.47
CA GLY A 479 30.15 -24.93 -23.97
C GLY A 479 30.69 -25.81 -22.85
N GLY A 480 30.49 -27.13 -22.99
CA GLY A 480 30.97 -28.12 -22.01
C GLY A 480 30.25 -27.95 -20.67
N LEU A 481 31.02 -27.75 -19.60
CA LEU A 481 30.50 -27.61 -18.23
C LEU A 481 30.42 -26.14 -17.76
N LYS A 482 30.48 -25.18 -18.69
CA LYS A 482 30.46 -23.74 -18.42
C LYS A 482 29.09 -23.17 -18.77
N PHE A 483 28.61 -22.24 -17.95
CA PHE A 483 27.31 -21.62 -18.11
C PHE A 483 27.41 -20.12 -17.90
N ASP A 484 26.84 -19.35 -18.82
CA ASP A 484 26.66 -17.91 -18.65
C ASP A 484 25.34 -17.68 -17.90
N VAL A 485 25.43 -17.00 -16.76
CA VAL A 485 24.32 -16.66 -15.89
C VAL A 485 24.09 -15.16 -16.01
N THR A 486 22.89 -14.78 -16.44
CA THR A 486 22.43 -13.40 -16.49
C THR A 486 21.34 -13.22 -15.46
N VAL A 487 21.53 -12.30 -14.53
CA VAL A 487 20.50 -11.80 -13.63
C VAL A 487 20.14 -10.39 -14.07
N GLU A 488 18.90 -10.21 -14.49
CA GLU A 488 18.34 -8.96 -14.99
C GLU A 488 17.34 -8.42 -13.98
N ASN A 489 17.42 -7.13 -13.71
CA ASN A 489 16.37 -6.44 -13.01
C ASN A 489 15.28 -6.07 -14.03
N VAL A 490 14.21 -6.86 -14.08
CA VAL A 490 13.10 -6.66 -15.04
C VAL A 490 11.99 -5.76 -14.47
N SER A 491 12.21 -5.17 -13.29
CA SER A 491 11.24 -4.31 -12.60
C SER A 491 10.90 -3.02 -13.34
N ALA A 492 11.70 -2.63 -14.34
CA ALA A 492 11.60 -1.37 -15.08
C ALA A 492 10.22 -1.09 -15.73
N ASN A 493 9.41 -2.12 -15.96
CA ASN A 493 8.07 -1.98 -16.55
C ASN A 493 6.98 -2.59 -15.64
N THR A 494 7.15 -2.47 -14.33
CA THR A 494 6.22 -3.06 -13.34
C THR A 494 5.70 -2.02 -12.37
N ALA A 495 4.63 -2.37 -11.66
CA ALA A 495 4.07 -1.58 -10.56
C ALA A 495 5.10 -1.17 -9.50
N PHE A 496 6.19 -1.94 -9.35
CA PHE A 496 7.22 -1.68 -8.36
C PHE A 496 8.62 -1.76 -8.98
N VAL A 497 9.26 -0.62 -9.16
CA VAL A 497 10.67 -0.54 -9.52
C VAL A 497 11.51 -0.51 -8.28
N GLY A 498 12.42 -1.47 -8.20
CA GLY A 498 13.39 -1.55 -7.12
C GLY A 498 14.79 -1.84 -7.64
N LEU A 499 15.73 -1.92 -6.72
CA LEU A 499 17.09 -2.36 -7.03
C LEU A 499 17.22 -3.84 -6.68
N ILE A 500 18.08 -4.54 -7.40
CA ILE A 500 18.54 -5.87 -6.98
C ILE A 500 19.96 -5.67 -6.44
N SER A 501 20.23 -6.12 -5.22
CA SER A 501 21.60 -6.05 -4.69
C SER A 501 22.59 -6.87 -5.54
N PRO A 502 23.92 -6.75 -5.32
CA PRO A 502 24.87 -7.68 -5.92
C PRO A 502 24.48 -9.15 -5.66
N VAL A 503 24.61 -10.00 -6.68
CA VAL A 503 24.13 -11.38 -6.67
C VAL A 503 25.16 -12.27 -6.00
N ALA A 504 24.85 -12.83 -4.84
CA ALA A 504 25.61 -13.94 -4.27
C ALA A 504 25.26 -15.24 -5.01
N TRP A 505 26.25 -16.07 -5.33
CA TRP A 505 26.04 -17.35 -6.03
C TRP A 505 26.96 -18.46 -5.51
N ALA A 506 26.53 -19.72 -5.70
CA ALA A 506 27.35 -20.90 -5.39
C ALA A 506 27.07 -22.06 -6.36
N ILE A 507 28.14 -22.78 -6.74
CA ILE A 507 28.07 -24.09 -7.39
C ILE A 507 28.33 -25.16 -6.35
N HIS A 508 27.40 -26.10 -6.22
CA HIS A 508 27.40 -27.05 -5.11
C HIS A 508 26.81 -28.43 -5.46
N ASP A 509 27.02 -29.38 -4.55
CA ASP A 509 26.40 -30.70 -4.58
C ASP A 509 25.00 -30.68 -3.91
N ALA A 510 24.31 -31.82 -3.90
CA ALA A 510 22.96 -31.91 -3.33
C ALA A 510 22.88 -31.81 -1.80
N THR A 511 24.02 -31.74 -1.09
CA THR A 511 24.08 -31.69 0.37
C THR A 511 24.19 -30.27 0.92
N ALA A 512 24.73 -29.35 0.12
CA ALA A 512 24.86 -27.93 0.44
C ALA A 512 23.63 -27.13 -0.02
N SER A 513 23.34 -26.05 0.69
CA SER A 513 22.25 -25.12 0.39
C SER A 513 22.52 -23.76 1.03
N MET A 514 22.07 -22.67 0.40
CA MET A 514 22.20 -21.31 0.93
C MET A 514 21.29 -21.06 2.14
N PHE A 515 20.11 -21.69 2.18
CA PHE A 515 19.12 -21.56 3.23
C PHE A 515 18.20 -22.77 3.25
N LYS A 516 17.45 -22.97 4.34
CA LYS A 516 16.40 -23.98 4.40
C LYS A 516 15.13 -23.36 4.97
N THR A 517 13.99 -23.65 4.36
CA THR A 517 12.70 -23.18 4.85
C THR A 517 12.47 -23.68 6.27
N GLY A 518 11.98 -22.81 7.14
CA GLY A 518 11.75 -23.13 8.55
C GLY A 518 13.03 -23.27 9.38
N MET A 519 14.19 -22.89 8.84
CA MET A 519 15.45 -22.78 9.58
C MET A 519 15.89 -21.31 9.66
N PRO A 520 16.64 -20.93 10.71
CA PRO A 520 17.18 -19.58 10.80
C PRO A 520 18.09 -19.21 9.63
N ALA A 521 18.01 -17.96 9.19
CA ALA A 521 18.98 -17.40 8.25
C ALA A 521 20.40 -17.45 8.84
N SER A 522 21.41 -17.65 7.98
CA SER A 522 22.79 -17.45 8.42
C SER A 522 23.08 -15.96 8.59
N PRO A 523 24.08 -15.56 9.39
CA PRO A 523 24.49 -14.16 9.50
C PRO A 523 24.84 -13.54 8.14
N GLY A 524 25.37 -14.34 7.20
CA GLY A 524 25.59 -13.90 5.84
C GLY A 524 24.33 -13.67 5.03
N LEU A 525 23.32 -14.55 5.16
CA LEU A 525 22.04 -14.40 4.47
C LEU A 525 21.23 -13.23 5.02
N GLU A 526 21.22 -13.05 6.34
CA GLU A 526 20.66 -11.87 7.04
C GLU A 526 21.27 -10.59 6.48
N ALA A 527 22.60 -10.46 6.51
CA ALA A 527 23.28 -9.28 5.95
C ALA A 527 23.05 -9.07 4.44
N LEU A 528 22.82 -10.13 3.68
CA LEU A 528 22.42 -10.00 2.28
C LEU A 528 20.99 -9.45 2.20
N ALA A 529 20.05 -10.09 2.90
CA ALA A 529 18.62 -9.80 2.82
C ALA A 529 18.25 -8.45 3.41
N GLU A 530 19.01 -7.94 4.39
CA GLU A 530 18.75 -6.68 5.10
C GLU A 530 19.56 -5.47 4.61
N ASP A 531 20.67 -5.70 3.93
CA ASP A 531 21.56 -4.62 3.51
C ASP A 531 22.01 -4.72 2.04
N GLY A 532 21.65 -5.80 1.35
CA GLY A 532 22.22 -6.13 0.05
C GLY A 532 23.71 -6.48 0.11
N LYS A 533 24.24 -6.88 1.28
CA LYS A 533 25.68 -7.13 1.50
C LYS A 533 26.03 -8.62 1.50
N GLY A 534 26.24 -9.18 0.31
CA GLY A 534 26.59 -10.60 0.14
C GLY A 534 28.00 -11.03 0.59
N THR A 535 28.87 -10.12 1.08
CA THR A 535 30.28 -10.45 1.38
C THR A 535 30.45 -11.48 2.51
N THR A 536 29.61 -11.43 3.54
CA THR A 536 29.61 -12.40 4.63
C THR A 536 29.09 -13.75 4.13
N LEU A 537 27.98 -13.74 3.39
CA LEU A 537 27.41 -14.95 2.77
C LEU A 537 28.43 -15.65 1.86
N LEU A 538 29.20 -14.90 1.07
CA LEU A 538 30.26 -15.44 0.23
C LEU A 538 31.32 -16.20 1.07
N SER A 539 31.71 -15.64 2.22
CA SER A 539 32.68 -16.29 3.11
C SER A 539 32.12 -17.59 3.67
N GLU A 540 30.85 -17.60 4.07
CA GLU A 540 30.15 -18.80 4.55
C GLU A 540 30.06 -19.88 3.47
N LEU A 541 29.65 -19.52 2.26
CA LEU A 541 29.53 -20.45 1.13
C LEU A 541 30.88 -21.06 0.75
N SER A 542 31.96 -20.26 0.73
CA SER A 542 33.29 -20.75 0.40
C SER A 542 33.86 -21.74 1.43
N ALA A 543 33.36 -21.68 2.67
CA ALA A 543 33.75 -22.59 3.75
C ALA A 543 32.82 -23.80 3.88
N MET A 544 31.70 -23.82 3.17
CA MET A 544 30.67 -24.85 3.28
C MET A 544 31.10 -26.15 2.56
N SER A 545 31.00 -27.27 3.26
CA SER A 545 31.20 -28.59 2.64
C SER A 545 30.16 -28.82 1.55
N GLY A 546 30.61 -29.31 0.38
CA GLY A 546 29.75 -29.54 -0.78
C GLY A 546 29.59 -28.32 -1.68
N VAL A 547 30.18 -27.16 -1.35
CA VAL A 547 30.33 -26.03 -2.27
C VAL A 547 31.69 -26.13 -2.97
N MET A 548 31.67 -26.07 -4.31
CA MET A 548 32.89 -26.08 -5.13
C MET A 548 33.42 -24.68 -5.39
N SER A 549 32.52 -23.74 -5.69
CA SER A 549 32.85 -22.36 -5.97
C SER A 549 31.69 -21.45 -5.61
N SER A 550 32.00 -20.20 -5.27
CA SER A 550 31.02 -19.18 -4.91
C SER A 550 31.56 -17.80 -5.28
N GLY A 551 30.66 -16.84 -5.46
CA GLY A 551 31.01 -15.46 -5.79
C GLY A 551 29.92 -14.46 -5.40
N SER A 552 30.23 -13.19 -5.60
CA SER A 552 29.28 -12.08 -5.50
C SER A 552 29.49 -11.16 -6.70
N GLU A 553 28.45 -10.95 -7.48
CA GLU A 553 28.54 -10.34 -8.81
C GLU A 553 27.71 -9.07 -8.90
N GLY A 554 28.27 -8.05 -9.52
CA GLY A 554 27.74 -6.69 -9.54
C GLY A 554 28.58 -5.75 -8.69
N SER A 555 29.14 -4.70 -9.29
CA SER A 555 29.94 -3.68 -8.59
C SER A 555 29.09 -2.74 -7.71
N GLY A 556 27.78 -2.95 -7.71
CA GLY A 556 26.76 -2.17 -7.02
C GLY A 556 25.37 -2.73 -7.36
N PRO A 557 24.30 -2.12 -6.84
CA PRO A 557 22.94 -2.57 -7.13
C PRO A 557 22.65 -2.59 -8.64
N ILE A 558 21.98 -3.64 -9.10
CA ILE A 558 21.50 -3.78 -10.47
C ILE A 558 20.25 -2.89 -10.59
N MET A 559 20.42 -1.79 -11.33
CA MET A 559 19.35 -0.86 -11.63
C MET A 559 18.27 -1.49 -12.54
N PRO A 560 17.05 -0.96 -12.56
CA PRO A 560 15.97 -1.43 -13.42
C PRO A 560 16.38 -1.41 -14.90
N GLY A 561 16.08 -2.50 -15.62
CA GLY A 561 16.45 -2.69 -17.03
C GLY A 561 17.92 -3.04 -17.25
N ASN A 562 18.73 -3.07 -16.19
CA ASN A 562 20.12 -3.52 -16.27
C ASN A 562 20.23 -4.99 -15.84
N SER A 563 21.35 -5.60 -16.22
CA SER A 563 21.70 -6.96 -15.84
C SER A 563 23.16 -7.07 -15.42
N VAL A 564 23.46 -8.12 -14.67
CA VAL A 564 24.81 -8.63 -14.49
C VAL A 564 24.91 -9.98 -15.18
N THR A 565 26.00 -10.19 -15.91
CA THR A 565 26.31 -11.50 -16.51
C THR A 565 27.66 -11.98 -15.98
N PHE A 566 27.70 -13.22 -15.52
CA PHE A 566 28.91 -13.89 -15.04
C PHE A 566 28.91 -15.35 -15.49
N GLN A 567 30.08 -15.98 -15.48
CA GLN A 567 30.24 -17.36 -15.91
C GLN A 567 30.52 -18.27 -14.71
N VAL A 568 29.79 -19.37 -14.64
CA VAL A 568 30.02 -20.45 -13.67
C VAL A 568 30.49 -21.71 -14.37
N THR A 569 31.18 -22.58 -13.65
CA THR A 569 31.60 -23.91 -14.13
C THR A 569 31.11 -24.95 -13.15
N ALA A 570 30.46 -26.00 -13.64
CA ALA A 570 30.00 -27.14 -12.85
C ALA A 570 30.90 -28.37 -13.03
N ASP A 571 30.75 -29.37 -12.17
CA ASP A 571 31.32 -30.70 -12.37
C ASP A 571 30.32 -31.80 -12.00
N ALA A 572 30.65 -33.06 -12.27
CA ALA A 572 29.73 -34.18 -12.07
C ALA A 572 29.29 -34.38 -10.60
N SER A 573 30.05 -33.88 -9.62
CA SER A 573 29.73 -33.88 -8.20
C SER A 573 28.97 -32.62 -7.75
N HIS A 574 29.24 -31.47 -8.36
CA HIS A 574 28.70 -30.16 -8.00
C HIS A 574 27.88 -29.61 -9.16
N ARG A 575 26.62 -30.03 -9.23
CA ARG A 575 25.76 -29.84 -10.39
C ARG A 575 24.74 -28.71 -10.22
N PHE A 576 24.63 -28.12 -9.04
CA PHE A 576 23.57 -27.16 -8.72
C PHE A 576 24.12 -25.75 -8.62
N LEU A 577 23.37 -24.78 -9.16
CA LEU A 577 23.60 -23.35 -9.00
C LEU A 577 22.52 -22.77 -8.09
N SER A 578 22.94 -22.16 -6.99
CA SER A 578 22.09 -21.31 -6.17
C SER A 578 22.50 -19.85 -6.34
N ILE A 579 21.53 -18.94 -6.28
CA ILE A 579 21.74 -17.50 -6.20
C ILE A 579 20.93 -16.92 -5.04
N ALA A 580 21.38 -15.79 -4.50
CA ALA A 580 20.61 -14.97 -3.59
C ALA A 580 20.90 -13.48 -3.86
N SER A 581 19.86 -12.65 -3.88
CA SER A 581 20.03 -11.19 -3.93
C SER A 581 18.85 -10.48 -3.29
N MET A 582 19.09 -9.45 -2.50
CA MET A 582 18.05 -8.61 -1.92
C MET A 582 17.20 -7.91 -2.99
N ALA A 583 15.88 -7.89 -2.77
CA ALA A 583 14.97 -6.97 -3.44
C ALA A 583 14.90 -5.67 -2.63
N VAL A 584 15.25 -4.53 -3.23
CA VAL A 584 15.35 -3.23 -2.55
C VAL A 584 14.29 -2.28 -3.09
N PRO A 585 13.57 -1.54 -2.23
CA PRO A 585 13.60 -1.58 -0.77
C PRO A 585 12.80 -2.76 -0.20
N SER A 586 13.37 -3.40 0.82
CA SER A 586 12.68 -4.31 1.73
C SER A 586 13.43 -4.33 3.07
N ASN A 587 12.80 -4.88 4.09
CA ASN A 587 13.42 -5.25 5.36
C ASN A 587 14.36 -6.42 5.13
N ASP A 588 13.86 -7.63 4.87
CA ASP A 588 14.68 -8.85 4.78
C ASP A 588 14.26 -9.76 3.61
N THR A 589 13.75 -9.15 2.54
CA THR A 589 13.30 -9.90 1.36
C THR A 589 14.44 -10.12 0.38
N PHE A 590 14.66 -11.39 0.01
CA PHE A 590 15.65 -11.78 -1.00
C PHE A 590 15.07 -12.69 -2.07
N LEU A 591 15.65 -12.60 -3.26
CA LEU A 591 15.32 -13.40 -4.44
C LEU A 591 16.24 -14.62 -4.50
N SER A 592 15.69 -15.80 -4.78
CA SER A 592 16.48 -17.03 -4.91
C SER A 592 15.82 -18.06 -5.83
N LEU A 593 16.61 -19.04 -6.27
CA LEU A 593 16.19 -20.19 -7.08
C LEU A 593 15.80 -21.41 -6.21
N GLY A 594 15.27 -21.16 -5.01
CA GLY A 594 14.89 -22.17 -4.04
C GLY A 594 16.07 -22.85 -3.32
N GLU A 595 15.74 -23.67 -2.32
CA GLU A 595 16.74 -24.29 -1.43
C GLU A 595 17.74 -25.19 -2.15
N GLY A 596 17.30 -25.92 -3.18
CA GLY A 596 18.12 -26.89 -3.90
C GLY A 596 18.96 -26.31 -5.02
N GLY A 597 18.67 -25.07 -5.44
CA GLY A 597 19.22 -24.46 -6.65
C GLY A 597 18.82 -25.18 -7.94
N ILE A 598 19.33 -24.68 -9.06
CA ILE A 598 19.05 -25.23 -10.39
C ILE A 598 20.14 -26.21 -10.78
N ALA A 599 19.77 -27.45 -11.13
CA ALA A 599 20.71 -28.41 -11.68
C ALA A 599 21.14 -27.96 -13.10
N LEU A 600 22.44 -27.73 -13.29
CA LEU A 600 23.08 -27.40 -14.57
C LEU A 600 23.47 -28.66 -15.36
N LEU A 601 23.79 -29.74 -14.64
CA LEU A 601 24.15 -31.04 -15.21
C LEU A 601 23.15 -32.13 -14.79
N ASP A 602 22.96 -33.12 -15.64
CA ASP A 602 22.08 -34.26 -15.38
C ASP A 602 22.74 -35.31 -14.45
N GLY A 603 21.99 -36.38 -14.16
CA GLY A 603 22.42 -37.51 -13.34
C GLY A 603 23.75 -38.16 -13.77
N SER A 604 24.11 -38.06 -15.05
CA SER A 604 25.32 -38.61 -15.66
C SER A 604 26.50 -37.63 -15.71
N GLY A 605 26.26 -36.36 -15.36
CA GLY A 605 27.25 -35.28 -15.45
C GLY A 605 27.31 -34.60 -16.82
N ALA A 606 26.35 -34.87 -17.70
CA ALA A 606 26.20 -34.16 -18.97
C ALA A 606 25.44 -32.83 -18.75
N ALA A 607 25.75 -31.81 -19.54
CA ALA A 607 25.01 -30.54 -19.47
C ALA A 607 23.53 -30.74 -19.84
N ARG A 608 22.64 -30.15 -19.04
CA ARG A 608 21.22 -30.09 -19.35
C ARG A 608 20.94 -29.11 -20.48
N SER A 609 19.79 -29.27 -21.14
CA SER A 609 19.38 -28.34 -22.19
C SER A 609 19.04 -26.97 -21.60
N ASP A 610 19.32 -25.89 -22.34
CA ASP A 610 18.94 -24.53 -21.93
C ASP A 610 17.42 -24.41 -21.68
N THR A 611 16.60 -25.17 -22.42
CA THR A 611 15.14 -25.20 -22.23
C THR A 611 14.73 -25.80 -20.90
N ASP A 612 15.32 -26.95 -20.51
CA ASP A 612 15.01 -27.57 -19.23
C ASP A 612 15.47 -26.70 -18.05
N ILE A 613 16.64 -26.06 -18.19
CA ILE A 613 17.16 -25.13 -17.19
C ILE A 613 16.23 -23.91 -17.07
N ALA A 614 15.79 -23.32 -18.18
CA ALA A 614 14.88 -22.18 -18.18
C ALA A 614 13.52 -22.50 -17.54
N ASN A 615 12.99 -23.70 -17.79
CA ASN A 615 11.74 -24.16 -17.16
C ASN A 615 11.89 -24.28 -15.64
N ASP A 616 13.01 -24.85 -15.16
CA ASP A 616 13.26 -24.96 -13.72
C ASP A 616 13.46 -23.58 -13.08
N VAL A 617 14.16 -22.66 -13.74
CA VAL A 617 14.32 -21.28 -13.27
C VAL A 617 12.97 -20.60 -13.13
N GLY A 618 12.11 -20.68 -14.16
CA GLY A 618 10.77 -20.09 -14.11
C GLY A 618 9.87 -20.69 -13.03
N ALA A 619 10.11 -21.95 -12.63
CA ALA A 619 9.36 -22.62 -11.58
C ALA A 619 9.90 -22.33 -10.17
N GLN A 620 11.17 -21.95 -10.02
CA GLN A 620 11.84 -21.87 -8.72
C GLN A 620 12.30 -20.46 -8.32
N LEU A 621 12.40 -19.51 -9.26
CA LEU A 621 12.72 -18.13 -8.95
C LEU A 621 11.58 -17.51 -8.13
N ALA A 622 11.86 -17.20 -6.87
CA ALA A 622 10.89 -16.65 -5.94
C ALA A 622 11.56 -15.66 -4.97
N ALA A 623 10.74 -14.88 -4.28
CA ALA A 623 11.13 -14.05 -3.16
C ALA A 623 10.90 -14.81 -1.86
N TRP A 624 11.81 -14.59 -0.94
CA TRP A 624 11.93 -15.25 0.32
C TRP A 624 12.10 -14.17 1.38
N ASP A 625 11.43 -14.39 2.49
CA ASP A 625 11.55 -13.61 3.71
C ASP A 625 12.60 -14.34 4.57
N ALA A 626 13.67 -13.65 4.97
CA ALA A 626 14.75 -14.25 5.76
C ALA A 626 14.33 -14.56 7.20
N GLY A 627 13.25 -13.93 7.67
CA GLY A 627 12.68 -14.06 9.00
C GLY A 627 13.50 -13.32 10.06
N THR A 628 14.33 -12.37 9.67
CA THR A 628 15.31 -11.71 10.55
C THR A 628 14.87 -10.32 10.97
N GLU A 629 14.03 -9.64 10.17
CA GLU A 629 13.47 -8.32 10.50
C GLU A 629 11.95 -8.31 10.30
N GLN A 630 11.24 -7.69 11.24
CA GLN A 630 9.79 -7.57 11.22
C GLN A 630 9.34 -6.87 9.95
N ASN A 631 8.52 -7.54 9.15
CA ASN A 631 7.88 -6.98 7.97
C ASN A 631 7.24 -5.61 8.25
N GLN A 632 7.64 -4.60 7.47
CA GLN A 632 7.17 -3.22 7.59
C GLN A 632 6.39 -2.83 6.34
N GLY A 633 5.39 -1.95 6.47
CA GLY A 633 4.56 -1.52 5.35
C GLY A 633 5.25 -0.57 4.36
N SER A 634 4.80 -0.65 3.11
CA SER A 634 4.96 0.32 2.00
C SER A 634 6.36 0.67 1.53
N ALA A 635 7.36 -0.23 1.48
CA ALA A 635 8.68 0.07 0.90
C ALA A 635 9.43 1.26 1.55
N LEU A 636 8.93 1.75 2.68
CA LEU A 636 9.26 3.04 3.31
C LEU A 636 9.37 2.91 4.83
N GLY A 637 9.35 1.68 5.34
CA GLY A 637 9.59 1.41 6.74
C GLY A 637 10.97 1.95 7.17
N PRO A 638 11.09 2.56 8.36
CA PRO A 638 12.33 3.18 8.81
C PRO A 638 13.49 2.19 8.97
N ASP A 639 13.22 0.89 8.94
CA ASP A 639 14.20 -0.15 9.15
C ASP A 639 14.59 -0.90 7.86
N MET A 640 13.97 -0.57 6.71
CA MET A 640 14.28 -1.20 5.43
C MET A 640 15.63 -0.74 4.84
N ALA A 641 16.27 -1.59 4.03
CA ALA A 641 17.42 -1.18 3.23
C ALA A 641 17.01 -0.30 2.06
N GLY A 642 17.69 0.84 1.94
CA GLY A 642 17.51 1.82 0.87
C GLY A 642 18.17 3.14 1.23
N PRO A 643 18.48 4.03 0.26
CA PRO A 643 19.19 5.29 0.51
C PRO A 643 18.50 6.26 1.49
N GLY A 644 18.74 6.11 2.80
CA GLY A 644 18.19 7.00 3.83
C GLY A 644 16.93 6.50 4.55
N LEU A 645 16.60 5.20 4.44
CA LEU A 645 15.55 4.55 5.24
C LEU A 645 16.11 4.13 6.60
N GLN A 646 17.01 3.13 6.65
CA GLN A 646 17.71 2.74 7.87
C GLN A 646 18.89 3.66 8.24
N SER A 647 19.04 3.96 9.54
CA SER A 647 20.14 4.81 10.07
C SER A 647 21.52 4.12 10.12
N GLY A 648 21.53 2.80 9.92
CA GLY A 648 22.66 1.88 9.88
C GLY A 648 22.14 0.46 9.64
N PRO A 649 23.01 -0.55 9.48
CA PRO A 649 22.62 -1.96 9.29
C PRO A 649 21.79 -2.59 10.42
N ASN A 650 20.85 -3.47 10.07
CA ASN A 650 20.03 -4.32 10.97
C ASN A 650 19.34 -3.51 12.08
N MET A 651 18.46 -2.58 11.68
CA MET A 651 17.79 -1.65 12.60
C MET A 651 16.37 -2.08 12.97
N GLY A 652 15.82 -3.07 12.26
CA GLY A 652 14.48 -3.59 12.48
C GLY A 652 14.37 -4.45 13.74
N ALA A 653 13.15 -4.53 14.29
CA ALA A 653 12.85 -5.50 15.34
C ALA A 653 12.88 -6.91 14.75
N SER A 654 13.40 -7.91 15.48
CA SER A 654 13.43 -9.29 14.97
C SER A 654 12.03 -9.87 14.74
N GLU A 655 11.87 -10.63 13.65
CA GLU A 655 10.57 -11.24 13.32
C GLU A 655 10.39 -12.65 13.90
N GLY A 656 9.22 -12.87 14.53
CA GLY A 656 8.64 -14.20 14.72
C GLY A 656 9.58 -15.27 15.26
N ASP A 657 9.69 -16.39 14.53
CA ASP A 657 10.50 -17.56 14.87
C ASP A 657 11.92 -17.53 14.30
N GLY A 658 12.30 -16.45 13.60
CA GLY A 658 13.62 -16.27 13.02
C GLY A 658 13.86 -17.04 11.72
N THR A 659 12.84 -17.67 11.12
CA THR A 659 13.04 -18.67 10.07
C THR A 659 12.75 -18.20 8.65
N VAL A 660 13.59 -18.65 7.71
CA VAL A 660 13.43 -18.37 6.28
C VAL A 660 12.15 -19.03 5.75
N ARG A 661 11.39 -18.30 4.95
CA ARG A 661 10.12 -18.77 4.36
C ARG A 661 9.88 -18.15 3.00
N ALA A 662 9.10 -18.84 2.17
CA ALA A 662 8.61 -18.24 0.93
C ALA A 662 7.74 -17.02 1.30
N SER A 663 7.96 -15.90 0.64
CA SER A 663 7.12 -14.71 0.85
C SER A 663 5.70 -15.05 0.39
N SER A 664 4.73 -15.06 1.32
CA SER A 664 3.38 -15.60 1.09
C SER A 664 2.26 -14.57 1.20
N SER A 665 2.56 -13.27 1.26
CA SER A 665 1.58 -12.20 1.41
C SER A 665 1.96 -10.95 0.61
N ASP A 666 0.95 -10.13 0.31
CA ASP A 666 1.12 -8.77 -0.16
C ASP A 666 2.15 -8.05 0.73
N LEU A 667 3.13 -7.41 0.11
CA LEU A 667 4.32 -6.96 0.82
C LEU A 667 4.03 -5.89 1.88
N TRP A 668 2.88 -5.21 1.83
CA TRP A 668 2.57 -4.01 2.64
C TRP A 668 1.24 -4.07 3.42
N PRO A 669 1.06 -4.96 4.41
CA PRO A 669 -0.22 -5.13 5.09
C PRO A 669 -0.54 -4.01 6.08
N LEU A 670 -1.83 -3.72 6.25
CA LEU A 670 -2.33 -2.92 7.39
C LEU A 670 -1.99 -3.59 8.74
N PRO A 671 -1.90 -2.81 9.84
CA PRO A 671 -1.68 -3.38 11.16
C PRO A 671 -2.81 -4.36 11.50
N ALA A 672 -2.45 -5.51 12.07
CA ALA A 672 -3.47 -6.41 12.62
C ALA A 672 -4.26 -5.70 13.72
N ALA A 673 -5.56 -5.97 13.86
CA ALA A 673 -6.39 -5.34 14.88
C ALA A 673 -5.83 -5.53 16.32
N SER A 674 -5.14 -6.65 16.57
CA SER A 674 -4.46 -6.92 17.85
C SER A 674 -3.27 -5.99 18.15
N SER A 675 -2.72 -5.33 17.14
CA SER A 675 -1.72 -4.27 17.29
C SER A 675 -2.33 -2.89 17.45
N VAL A 676 -3.65 -2.75 17.25
CA VAL A 676 -4.40 -1.49 17.40
C VAL A 676 -5.15 -1.46 18.73
N VAL A 677 -5.89 -2.53 19.04
CA VAL A 677 -6.70 -2.65 20.26
C VAL A 677 -6.44 -3.93 21.03
N LYS A 678 -6.65 -3.85 22.34
CA LYS A 678 -6.83 -5.00 23.22
C LYS A 678 -8.21 -4.95 23.86
N VAL A 679 -9.00 -6.02 23.73
CA VAL A 679 -10.37 -6.09 24.25
C VAL A 679 -10.49 -7.17 25.31
N THR A 680 -10.98 -6.77 26.50
CA THR A 680 -11.19 -7.70 27.63
C THR A 680 -12.61 -7.55 28.17
N ILE A 681 -13.19 -8.68 28.61
CA ILE A 681 -14.53 -8.76 29.19
C ILE A 681 -14.45 -9.50 30.52
N GLU A 682 -14.99 -8.91 31.58
CA GLU A 682 -14.96 -9.49 32.93
C GLU A 682 -16.38 -9.51 33.53
N PRO A 683 -16.89 -10.66 34.03
CA PRO A 683 -18.14 -10.69 34.79
C PRO A 683 -17.99 -9.92 36.12
N MET A 684 -19.05 -9.23 36.55
CA MET A 684 -19.06 -8.38 37.76
C MET A 684 -19.76 -9.00 38.96
#